data_AF-A0A2M8LHA2-F1
#
_entry.id   AF-A0A2M8LHA2-F1
#
_cell.length_a   1.000
_cell.length_b   1.000
_cell.length_c   1.000
_cell.angle_alpha   90.00
_cell.angle_beta   90.00
_cell.angle_gamma   90.00
#
_symmetry.space_group_name_H-M   'P 1'
#
loop_
_entity.id
_entity.type
_entity.pdbx_description
1 polymer ?
#
loop_
_entity_poly.entity_id
_entity_poly.type
_entity_poly.pdbx_seq_one_letter_code
_entity_poly.pdbx_strand_id
1 'polypeptide(L)'
;MSLDRQNVFSLCIFVMLILTGCVADVLQSSSSISSSDQGGDTFVIQVPVPKGQELMCTQGAHGSYSHQGVSTKYDIDLDTSNVTDEEVFAPVSGVARVHMESATSGFGYHVNIEVGDGTYVVIAHLDDIFLTDGQEVAEGTILGYEGCTGNCNGDHIHIGLHEGDASLTADNGVSIPASYWAGDATEHTGSETITSEEFVCGIRSEGDAQDGHFYESDLSINLWHPDGTLIKTPDNAQVYVLENGDTRWIENESTFWGLGYDFNDVTLVSSQELACYGEGSDLNGEMFIDAGFDTEEDLWLIVGSESDPNRYRARVRGTGWEHVMASWGLDYGLSNWPDTYADASNYMTNWPPSADWLGLRDGTLVTEEDASDVWVISGGYALPVATWDVYLLMSYFHRSIQTVEDGIVGELHLVGSCAVDQMCVDFTAVTTCGGGMDISGGPGVGGESDGHANDNDNDDNDDEQTSDEDDEEEHSDDPTEDEDEPAEEDAEEEGEGEEDSGEEEEDDDDEETTSVLTIDVDYPATYPELTLTVQPIFAVSSLGDSWSASTSTTSDDEVSWSQEGDYDGLLGVRFNVNVDSDGDGVSDDWYCYGHYSSAYLEYGVAVDITLDEDSWDENDLVTWSPGSSDETSLGCSALLWFGSTSSIVDGHID
;
A
#
# COMPACT_ATOMS: atom_id res chain seq x y z
N MET A 1 -63.48 43.96 -7.86
CA MET A 1 -64.73 43.39 -8.43
C MET A 1 -64.42 42.88 -9.83
N SER A 2 -64.93 41.71 -10.19
CA SER A 2 -64.85 41.08 -11.53
C SER A 2 -63.46 40.70 -12.05
N LEU A 3 -63.33 39.44 -12.46
CA LEU A 3 -62.50 39.03 -13.60
C LEU A 3 -63.27 39.35 -14.90
N ASP A 4 -62.66 39.25 -16.09
CA ASP A 4 -62.82 38.05 -16.95
C ASP A 4 -61.96 38.09 -18.25
N ARG A 5 -61.86 36.90 -18.87
CA ARG A 5 -61.28 36.41 -20.15
C ARG A 5 -61.07 37.30 -21.39
N GLN A 6 -59.88 37.09 -22.01
CA GLN A 6 -59.58 36.57 -23.38
C GLN A 6 -60.26 37.11 -24.67
N ASN A 7 -59.57 36.86 -25.81
CA ASN A 7 -59.99 36.93 -27.24
C ASN A 7 -59.82 38.31 -27.94
N VAL A 8 -59.44 38.46 -29.24
CA VAL A 8 -59.08 37.48 -30.33
C VAL A 8 -58.36 38.18 -31.53
N PHE A 9 -57.42 37.46 -32.20
CA PHE A 9 -56.91 37.53 -33.60
C PHE A 9 -56.40 38.85 -34.29
N SER A 10 -55.14 38.79 -34.79
CA SER A 10 -54.64 39.24 -36.13
C SER A 10 -53.09 39.16 -36.15
N LEU A 11 -52.34 38.92 -37.25
CA LEU A 11 -52.61 38.58 -38.66
C LEU A 11 -51.38 37.80 -39.21
N CYS A 12 -51.54 36.93 -40.22
CA CYS A 12 -50.44 36.13 -40.78
C CYS A 12 -49.54 36.89 -41.78
N ILE A 13 -48.21 36.72 -41.68
CA ILE A 13 -47.27 36.70 -42.83
C ILE A 13 -46.30 35.53 -42.65
N PHE A 14 -45.95 34.87 -43.75
CA PHE A 14 -45.09 33.68 -43.82
C PHE A 14 -43.78 34.05 -44.53
N VAL A 15 -42.61 33.82 -43.92
CA VAL A 15 -41.30 33.78 -44.60
C VAL A 15 -40.45 32.69 -43.95
N MET A 16 -39.97 31.75 -44.75
CA MET A 16 -38.87 30.85 -44.37
C MET A 16 -37.53 31.52 -44.68
N LEU A 17 -36.55 31.38 -43.79
CA LEU A 17 -35.17 30.98 -44.15
C LEU A 17 -34.42 30.52 -42.89
N ILE A 18 -33.22 29.96 -43.07
CA ILE A 18 -32.60 28.98 -42.17
C ILE A 18 -31.11 29.30 -41.93
N LEU A 19 -30.59 28.82 -40.78
CA LEU A 19 -29.17 28.65 -40.38
C LEU A 19 -28.37 29.84 -39.85
N THR A 20 -27.29 29.48 -39.14
CA THR A 20 -26.30 30.28 -38.38
C THR A 20 -26.88 31.10 -37.21
N GLY A 21 -26.57 30.84 -35.94
CA GLY A 21 -25.76 29.77 -35.35
C GLY A 21 -24.51 30.28 -34.64
N CYS A 22 -24.69 30.80 -33.42
CA CYS A 22 -23.64 31.02 -32.42
C CYS A 22 -24.25 30.69 -31.04
N VAL A 23 -23.74 29.65 -30.39
CA VAL A 23 -23.74 29.48 -28.94
C VAL A 23 -22.26 29.39 -28.57
N ALA A 24 -21.86 29.88 -27.40
CA ALA A 24 -20.49 29.71 -26.93
C ALA A 24 -20.39 28.37 -26.23
N ASP A 25 -19.54 27.49 -26.73
CA ASP A 25 -19.20 26.25 -26.04
C ASP A 25 -18.32 26.59 -24.83
N VAL A 26 -18.74 26.16 -23.65
CA VAL A 26 -17.89 26.08 -22.46
C VAL A 26 -17.39 24.63 -22.45
N LEU A 27 -16.10 24.44 -22.68
CA LEU A 27 -15.48 23.12 -22.57
C LEU A 27 -15.36 22.78 -21.09
N GLN A 28 -16.16 21.83 -20.62
CA GLN A 28 -15.84 21.04 -19.44
C GLN A 28 -14.99 19.86 -19.91
N SER A 29 -13.75 19.77 -19.44
CA SER A 29 -12.89 18.62 -19.62
C SER A 29 -13.25 17.55 -18.58
N SER A 30 -14.32 16.80 -18.85
CA SER A 30 -14.61 15.56 -18.14
C SER A 30 -13.80 14.43 -18.77
N SER A 31 -12.66 14.07 -18.18
CA SER A 31 -11.86 12.92 -18.58
C SER A 31 -12.61 11.64 -18.23
N SER A 32 -13.33 11.07 -19.20
CA SER A 32 -14.02 9.79 -19.03
C SER A 32 -13.06 8.64 -19.31
N ILE A 33 -12.65 7.92 -18.26
CA ILE A 33 -12.03 6.59 -18.39
C ILE A 33 -12.94 5.71 -19.26
N SER A 34 -12.37 5.05 -20.27
CA SER A 34 -13.11 4.49 -21.41
C SER A 34 -12.95 2.98 -21.55
N SER A 35 -13.48 2.22 -20.58
CA SER A 35 -13.69 0.78 -20.72
C SER A 35 -14.90 0.47 -21.61
N SER A 36 -14.75 0.60 -22.94
CA SER A 36 -15.77 0.12 -23.88
C SER A 36 -15.22 -0.42 -25.21
N ASP A 37 -15.49 -1.70 -25.48
CA ASP A 37 -15.29 -2.34 -26.80
C ASP A 37 -16.14 -1.64 -27.88
N GLN A 38 -15.49 -0.81 -28.71
CA GLN A 38 -15.67 -0.81 -30.18
C GLN A 38 -14.34 -0.49 -30.87
N GLY A 39 -13.62 -1.53 -31.29
CA GLY A 39 -12.23 -1.45 -31.77
C GLY A 39 -11.90 -0.31 -32.74
N GLY A 40 -10.86 0.46 -32.39
CA GLY A 40 -10.33 1.55 -33.21
C GLY A 40 -9.42 2.52 -32.47
N ASP A 41 -9.51 2.62 -31.14
CA ASP A 41 -8.58 3.41 -30.33
C ASP A 41 -7.20 2.74 -30.23
N THR A 42 -6.17 3.57 -30.16
CA THR A 42 -4.80 3.15 -29.86
C THR A 42 -4.71 2.88 -28.37
N PHE A 43 -4.08 1.78 -27.97
CA PHE A 43 -3.67 1.58 -26.58
C PHE A 43 -2.60 2.63 -26.23
N VAL A 44 -2.78 3.35 -25.12
CA VAL A 44 -1.89 4.41 -24.67
C VAL A 44 -1.45 4.14 -23.24
N ILE A 45 -0.18 4.41 -22.95
CA ILE A 45 0.50 4.15 -21.67
C ILE A 45 0.86 5.51 -21.04
N GLN A 46 0.66 5.69 -19.74
CA GLN A 46 1.12 6.90 -19.06
C GLN A 46 2.65 6.88 -18.84
N VAL A 47 3.25 8.03 -18.56
CA VAL A 47 4.60 8.04 -17.95
C VAL A 47 4.44 7.57 -16.49
N PRO A 48 5.21 6.58 -15.99
CA PRO A 48 4.93 5.86 -14.74
C PRO A 48 5.33 6.61 -13.44
N VAL A 49 5.27 7.95 -13.47
CA VAL A 49 5.52 8.84 -12.31
C VAL A 49 4.40 9.88 -12.20
N PRO A 50 4.19 10.51 -11.04
CA PRO A 50 3.06 11.42 -10.83
C PRO A 50 3.03 12.63 -11.78
N LYS A 51 1.81 13.11 -12.03
CA LYS A 51 1.53 14.29 -12.87
C LYS A 51 2.39 15.50 -12.53
N GLY A 52 3.06 16.05 -13.54
CA GLY A 52 3.95 17.21 -13.43
C GLY A 52 5.41 16.87 -13.09
N GLN A 53 5.77 15.60 -12.91
CA GLN A 53 7.16 15.16 -12.87
C GLN A 53 7.72 15.03 -14.30
N GLU A 54 8.96 15.50 -14.50
CA GLU A 54 9.66 15.51 -15.79
C GLU A 54 10.87 14.55 -15.74
N LEU A 55 10.86 13.50 -16.58
CA LEU A 55 12.00 12.56 -16.70
C LEU A 55 12.71 12.73 -18.06
N MET A 56 14.04 12.62 -18.11
CA MET A 56 14.80 12.70 -19.36
C MET A 56 14.84 11.34 -20.06
N CYS A 57 14.52 11.27 -21.36
CA CYS A 57 14.71 10.02 -22.10
C CYS A 57 16.20 9.74 -22.38
N THR A 58 16.80 8.77 -21.70
CA THR A 58 18.21 8.38 -21.89
C THR A 58 18.40 7.48 -23.11
N GLN A 59 17.46 6.58 -23.37
CA GLN A 59 17.45 5.72 -24.57
C GLN A 59 16.03 5.53 -25.11
N GLY A 60 15.89 5.52 -26.43
CA GLY A 60 14.60 5.32 -27.10
C GLY A 60 14.55 4.03 -27.93
N ALA A 61 13.44 3.84 -28.64
CA ALA A 61 13.28 2.72 -29.56
C ALA A 61 14.44 2.62 -30.57
N HIS A 62 14.88 1.40 -30.86
CA HIS A 62 16.05 1.07 -31.71
C HIS A 62 17.38 1.68 -31.21
N GLY A 63 17.46 2.06 -29.93
CA GLY A 63 18.65 2.57 -29.25
C GLY A 63 19.90 1.70 -29.45
N SER A 64 21.08 2.30 -29.29
CA SER A 64 22.34 1.65 -29.68
C SER A 64 23.06 0.89 -28.56
N TYR A 65 22.54 0.97 -27.33
CA TYR A 65 23.13 0.38 -26.13
C TYR A 65 22.48 -0.98 -25.81
N SER A 66 21.20 -0.99 -25.42
CA SER A 66 20.42 -2.20 -25.09
C SER A 66 19.23 -2.42 -26.04
N HIS A 67 18.68 -1.38 -26.69
CA HIS A 67 17.40 -1.44 -27.44
C HIS A 67 17.51 -2.02 -28.86
N GLN A 68 18.27 -3.11 -28.99
CA GLN A 68 18.40 -3.94 -30.20
C GLN A 68 18.03 -5.41 -29.99
N GLY A 69 17.58 -5.78 -28.79
CA GLY A 69 17.01 -7.08 -28.50
C GLY A 69 15.70 -7.35 -29.25
N VAL A 70 15.13 -8.54 -29.06
CA VAL A 70 13.74 -8.81 -29.47
C VAL A 70 12.78 -8.31 -28.38
N SER A 71 13.17 -8.45 -27.13
CA SER A 71 12.46 -8.02 -25.93
C SER A 71 12.63 -6.53 -25.59
N THR A 72 13.56 -5.78 -26.18
CA THR A 72 13.86 -4.37 -25.78
C THR A 72 13.74 -3.35 -26.91
N LYS A 73 13.17 -3.74 -28.05
CA LYS A 73 13.42 -3.05 -29.33
C LYS A 73 12.73 -1.67 -29.46
N TYR A 74 11.57 -1.49 -28.85
CA TYR A 74 10.75 -0.28 -28.92
C TYR A 74 10.48 0.31 -27.54
N ASP A 75 11.23 -0.14 -26.54
CA ASP A 75 11.13 0.30 -25.15
C ASP A 75 11.91 1.63 -24.98
N ILE A 76 11.70 2.31 -23.87
CA ILE A 76 12.34 3.58 -23.54
C ILE A 76 12.90 3.57 -22.10
N ASP A 77 14.03 4.24 -21.92
CA ASP A 77 14.72 4.43 -20.65
C ASP A 77 14.50 5.89 -20.19
N LEU A 78 14.06 6.10 -18.96
CA LEU A 78 13.77 7.41 -18.38
C LEU A 78 14.63 7.67 -17.12
N ASP A 79 15.46 8.71 -17.16
CA ASP A 79 16.44 9.12 -16.13
C ASP A 79 15.79 9.50 -14.79
N THR A 80 16.36 9.03 -13.67
CA THR A 80 15.89 9.25 -12.29
C THR A 80 17.05 9.53 -11.33
N SER A 81 16.73 9.92 -10.09
CA SER A 81 17.71 10.37 -9.10
C SER A 81 18.53 9.24 -8.48
N ASN A 82 19.77 9.09 -8.96
CA ASN A 82 20.79 8.13 -8.48
C ASN A 82 21.30 8.38 -7.02
N VAL A 83 20.48 9.00 -6.17
CA VAL A 83 20.72 9.33 -4.75
C VAL A 83 19.46 9.35 -3.89
N THR A 84 18.26 9.21 -4.47
CA THR A 84 16.96 9.25 -3.76
C THR A 84 15.91 8.47 -4.54
N ASP A 85 15.45 7.36 -3.97
CA ASP A 85 14.48 6.45 -4.56
C ASP A 85 13.19 7.18 -4.97
N GLU A 86 12.78 7.09 -6.24
CA GLU A 86 11.55 7.70 -6.76
C GLU A 86 10.40 6.68 -6.84
N GLU A 87 9.20 7.07 -6.39
CA GLU A 87 8.00 6.22 -6.38
C GLU A 87 7.48 5.99 -7.81
N VAL A 88 7.31 4.73 -8.20
CA VAL A 88 6.84 4.33 -9.53
C VAL A 88 5.39 3.88 -9.46
N PHE A 89 4.59 4.25 -10.46
CA PHE A 89 3.15 4.05 -10.48
C PHE A 89 2.68 3.33 -11.75
N ALA A 90 1.59 2.58 -11.63
CA ALA A 90 0.98 1.80 -12.69
C ALA A 90 0.59 2.71 -13.87
N PRO A 91 1.25 2.59 -15.03
CA PRO A 91 1.00 3.48 -16.15
C PRO A 91 -0.26 3.10 -16.95
N VAL A 92 -0.91 1.99 -16.59
CA VAL A 92 -2.16 1.44 -17.14
C VAL A 92 -2.82 0.54 -16.08
N SER A 93 -4.14 0.37 -16.11
CA SER A 93 -4.84 -0.67 -15.34
C SER A 93 -4.60 -2.07 -15.93
N GLY A 94 -4.53 -3.11 -15.09
CA GLY A 94 -4.37 -4.49 -15.53
C GLY A 94 -4.06 -5.47 -14.40
N VAL A 95 -3.55 -6.65 -14.73
CA VAL A 95 -3.10 -7.64 -13.72
C VAL A 95 -1.57 -7.64 -13.65
N ALA A 96 -1.01 -7.28 -12.51
CA ALA A 96 0.43 -7.28 -12.29
C ALA A 96 0.98 -8.72 -12.18
N ARG A 97 2.07 -8.99 -12.90
CA ARG A 97 2.94 -10.15 -12.69
C ARG A 97 4.27 -9.67 -12.15
N VAL A 98 4.72 -10.20 -11.02
CA VAL A 98 5.88 -9.68 -10.27
C VAL A 98 7.07 -10.61 -10.44
N HIS A 99 8.14 -10.12 -11.08
CA HIS A 99 9.33 -10.89 -11.43
C HIS A 99 10.53 -10.37 -10.62
N MET A 100 11.05 -11.19 -9.70
CA MET A 100 12.17 -10.85 -8.80
C MET A 100 13.30 -11.90 -8.82
N GLU A 101 13.35 -12.77 -9.83
CA GLU A 101 14.25 -13.92 -9.86
C GLU A 101 15.71 -13.59 -10.22
N SER A 102 16.00 -12.37 -10.70
CA SER A 102 17.38 -11.93 -10.97
C SER A 102 17.60 -10.43 -10.81
N ALA A 103 18.19 -10.03 -9.69
CA ALA A 103 18.70 -8.68 -9.47
C ALA A 103 19.93 -8.32 -10.35
N THR A 104 20.42 -9.20 -11.24
CA THR A 104 21.76 -9.04 -11.88
C THR A 104 21.82 -9.40 -13.38
N SER A 105 20.67 -9.62 -14.02
CA SER A 105 20.61 -9.88 -15.47
C SER A 105 19.26 -9.50 -16.06
N GLY A 106 19.23 -9.21 -17.38
CA GLY A 106 17.98 -8.90 -18.07
C GLY A 106 17.33 -7.64 -17.51
N PHE A 107 16.01 -7.69 -17.35
CA PHE A 107 15.17 -6.58 -16.86
C PHE A 107 15.30 -6.29 -15.35
N GLY A 108 16.08 -7.08 -14.60
CA GLY A 108 16.15 -6.91 -13.15
C GLY A 108 14.88 -7.37 -12.47
N TYR A 109 14.53 -6.71 -11.36
CA TYR A 109 13.17 -6.79 -10.82
C TYR A 109 12.24 -5.97 -11.72
N HIS A 110 11.09 -6.55 -12.07
CA HIS A 110 10.16 -5.93 -13.00
C HIS A 110 8.71 -6.38 -12.77
N VAL A 111 7.77 -5.51 -13.14
CA VAL A 111 6.34 -5.81 -13.20
C VAL A 111 5.89 -5.87 -14.65
N ASN A 112 5.26 -6.99 -15.04
CA ASN A 112 4.55 -7.11 -16.29
C ASN A 112 3.04 -6.92 -16.02
N ILE A 113 2.48 -5.76 -16.35
CA ILE A 113 1.04 -5.49 -16.19
C ILE A 113 0.31 -6.03 -17.43
N GLU A 114 -0.40 -7.15 -17.26
CA GLU A 114 -1.22 -7.79 -18.29
C GLU A 114 -2.46 -6.94 -18.60
N VAL A 115 -2.61 -6.53 -19.86
CA VAL A 115 -3.70 -5.67 -20.36
C VAL A 115 -4.64 -6.38 -21.35
N GLY A 116 -4.44 -7.69 -21.54
CA GLY A 116 -5.26 -8.54 -22.40
C GLY A 116 -4.66 -8.81 -23.79
N ASP A 117 -5.36 -9.64 -24.57
CA ASP A 117 -5.01 -10.09 -25.95
C ASP A 117 -3.58 -10.68 -26.12
N GLY A 118 -2.90 -11.05 -25.04
CA GLY A 118 -1.51 -11.51 -25.06
C GLY A 118 -0.49 -10.36 -25.07
N THR A 119 -0.87 -9.20 -24.54
CA THR A 119 0.00 -8.03 -24.38
C THR A 119 0.10 -7.57 -22.92
N TYR A 120 1.26 -7.03 -22.57
CA TYR A 120 1.54 -6.48 -21.26
C TYR A 120 2.47 -5.26 -21.36
N VAL A 121 2.39 -4.36 -20.37
CA VAL A 121 3.36 -3.28 -20.18
C VAL A 121 4.41 -3.76 -19.19
N VAL A 122 5.70 -3.70 -19.56
CA VAL A 122 6.81 -3.94 -18.63
C VAL A 122 7.24 -2.64 -17.98
N ILE A 123 7.48 -2.66 -16.67
CA ILE A 123 8.18 -1.63 -15.90
C ILE A 123 9.32 -2.34 -15.16
N ALA A 124 10.56 -1.91 -15.38
CA ALA A 124 11.76 -2.70 -15.07
C ALA A 124 12.91 -1.88 -14.45
N HIS A 125 13.94 -2.60 -13.97
CA HIS A 125 15.10 -2.13 -13.22
C HIS A 125 14.85 -1.66 -11.78
N LEU A 126 13.60 -1.80 -11.29
CA LEU A 126 13.13 -1.46 -9.95
C LEU A 126 14.03 -2.02 -8.83
N ASP A 127 14.20 -1.29 -7.71
CA ASP A 127 14.91 -1.80 -6.53
C ASP A 127 13.99 -2.60 -5.59
N ASP A 128 12.74 -2.14 -5.42
CA ASP A 128 11.71 -2.81 -4.62
C ASP A 128 10.33 -2.79 -5.31
N ILE A 129 9.48 -3.77 -5.01
CA ILE A 129 8.14 -3.95 -5.59
C ILE A 129 7.14 -4.20 -4.47
N PHE A 130 6.18 -3.31 -4.31
CA PHE A 130 5.17 -3.35 -3.24
C PHE A 130 3.95 -4.23 -3.58
N LEU A 131 3.86 -4.71 -4.82
CA LEU A 131 2.74 -5.54 -5.30
C LEU A 131 2.91 -7.02 -4.96
N THR A 132 1.79 -7.72 -4.80
CA THR A 132 1.75 -9.19 -4.83
C THR A 132 1.62 -9.70 -6.27
N ASP A 133 2.24 -10.83 -6.61
CA ASP A 133 2.04 -11.45 -7.93
C ASP A 133 0.56 -11.81 -8.15
N GLY A 134 0.03 -11.45 -9.32
CA GLY A 134 -1.38 -11.65 -9.67
C GLY A 134 -2.35 -10.59 -9.15
N GLN A 135 -1.88 -9.55 -8.47
CA GLN A 135 -2.69 -8.41 -8.04
C GLN A 135 -3.29 -7.64 -9.22
N GLU A 136 -4.58 -7.29 -9.13
CA GLU A 136 -5.18 -6.28 -10.03
C GLU A 136 -4.78 -4.87 -9.61
N VAL A 137 -4.41 -4.03 -10.56
CA VAL A 137 -4.00 -2.63 -10.35
C VAL A 137 -4.78 -1.68 -11.26
N ALA A 138 -5.02 -0.46 -10.79
CA ALA A 138 -5.53 0.62 -11.60
C ALA A 138 -4.38 1.50 -12.10
N GLU A 139 -4.60 2.20 -13.22
CA GLU A 139 -3.75 3.34 -13.61
C GLU A 139 -3.63 4.33 -12.44
N GLY A 140 -2.41 4.56 -11.96
CA GLY A 140 -2.11 5.39 -10.79
C GLY A 140 -1.92 4.65 -9.45
N THR A 141 -2.10 3.33 -9.38
CA THR A 141 -1.70 2.51 -8.20
C THR A 141 -0.16 2.52 -8.05
N ILE A 142 0.36 2.63 -6.83
CA ILE A 142 1.82 2.59 -6.58
C ILE A 142 2.38 1.16 -6.81
N LEU A 143 3.52 1.03 -7.50
CA LEU A 143 4.15 -0.25 -7.87
C LEU A 143 5.31 -0.63 -6.96
N GLY A 144 6.18 0.32 -6.63
CA GLY A 144 7.53 0.06 -6.13
C GLY A 144 8.41 1.31 -6.18
N TYR A 145 9.71 1.11 -5.92
CA TYR A 145 10.75 2.11 -6.17
C TYR A 145 11.51 1.78 -7.47
N GLU A 146 11.90 2.81 -8.21
CA GLU A 146 12.85 2.68 -9.32
C GLU A 146 14.25 2.30 -8.83
N GLY A 147 15.20 2.10 -9.74
CA GLY A 147 16.58 1.82 -9.35
C GLY A 147 17.43 1.22 -10.48
N CYS A 148 18.41 0.41 -10.06
CA CYS A 148 19.34 -0.27 -10.94
C CYS A 148 19.54 -1.74 -10.52
N THR A 149 18.49 -2.55 -10.68
CA THR A 149 18.61 -4.02 -10.70
C THR A 149 18.73 -4.55 -12.14
N GLY A 150 19.37 -5.70 -12.35
CA GLY A 150 19.44 -6.35 -13.67
C GLY A 150 20.64 -5.91 -14.53
N ASN A 151 20.39 -5.55 -15.79
CA ASN A 151 21.39 -5.02 -16.73
C ASN A 151 21.19 -3.50 -16.95
N CYS A 152 21.24 -2.75 -15.86
CA CYS A 152 21.16 -1.28 -15.80
C CYS A 152 22.56 -0.62 -15.84
N ASN A 153 22.60 0.72 -15.88
CA ASN A 153 23.83 1.50 -15.66
C ASN A 153 23.45 2.87 -15.06
N GLY A 154 23.29 2.91 -13.74
CA GLY A 154 22.63 4.01 -13.05
C GLY A 154 21.12 3.78 -12.97
N ASP A 155 20.50 4.48 -12.03
CA ASP A 155 19.09 4.35 -11.70
C ASP A 155 18.24 5.03 -12.79
N HIS A 156 17.20 4.32 -13.25
CA HIS A 156 16.30 4.74 -14.34
C HIS A 156 15.07 3.80 -14.43
N ILE A 157 13.97 4.29 -15.01
CA ILE A 157 12.80 3.46 -15.34
C ILE A 157 12.88 2.98 -16.78
N HIS A 158 12.99 1.67 -16.99
CA HIS A 158 12.78 1.02 -18.30
C HIS A 158 11.30 0.68 -18.47
N ILE A 159 10.67 1.15 -19.56
CA ILE A 159 9.25 0.90 -19.87
C ILE A 159 8.99 0.54 -21.34
N GLY A 160 8.10 -0.42 -21.58
CA GLY A 160 7.75 -0.87 -22.93
C GLY A 160 6.45 -1.66 -23.04
N LEU A 161 5.91 -1.77 -24.26
CA LEU A 161 4.76 -2.62 -24.60
C LEU A 161 5.24 -3.91 -25.25
N HIS A 162 4.81 -5.06 -24.75
CA HIS A 162 5.27 -6.37 -25.19
C HIS A 162 4.11 -7.27 -25.64
N GLU A 163 4.35 -8.10 -26.66
CA GLU A 163 3.56 -9.31 -26.96
C GLU A 163 4.22 -10.52 -26.27
N GLY A 164 3.46 -11.31 -25.51
CA GLY A 164 3.99 -12.49 -24.84
C GLY A 164 3.08 -13.11 -23.78
N ASP A 165 3.69 -13.89 -22.89
CA ASP A 165 3.07 -14.41 -21.68
C ASP A 165 3.62 -13.61 -20.50
N ALA A 166 2.77 -12.81 -19.84
CA ALA A 166 3.18 -11.91 -18.78
C ALA A 166 3.70 -12.65 -17.53
N SER A 167 3.34 -13.93 -17.36
CA SER A 167 3.80 -14.80 -16.26
C SER A 167 5.23 -15.34 -16.47
N LEU A 168 5.89 -14.97 -17.57
CA LEU A 168 7.31 -15.18 -17.80
C LEU A 168 8.08 -13.85 -17.75
N THR A 169 9.36 -13.90 -17.36
CA THR A 169 10.19 -12.68 -17.35
C THR A 169 10.24 -12.03 -18.73
N ALA A 170 10.32 -10.70 -18.79
CA ALA A 170 10.22 -9.93 -20.03
C ALA A 170 11.30 -10.25 -21.09
N ASP A 171 12.39 -10.95 -20.73
CA ASP A 171 13.35 -11.56 -21.67
C ASP A 171 12.70 -12.52 -22.67
N ASN A 172 11.54 -13.10 -22.33
CA ASN A 172 10.77 -14.04 -23.16
C ASN A 172 9.78 -13.34 -24.11
N GLY A 173 9.52 -12.05 -23.88
CA GLY A 173 8.58 -11.24 -24.65
C GLY A 173 9.11 -10.74 -25.99
N VAL A 174 8.22 -10.13 -26.76
CA VAL A 174 8.54 -9.37 -27.96
C VAL A 174 8.10 -7.93 -27.76
N SER A 175 9.05 -7.03 -27.60
CA SER A 175 8.78 -5.59 -27.56
C SER A 175 8.19 -5.12 -28.89
N ILE A 176 7.12 -4.31 -28.82
CA ILE A 176 6.37 -3.75 -29.94
C ILE A 176 6.18 -2.23 -29.79
N PRO A 177 5.92 -1.48 -30.89
CA PRO A 177 5.75 -0.03 -30.82
C PRO A 177 4.63 0.40 -29.87
N ALA A 178 4.99 1.17 -28.85
CA ALA A 178 4.06 1.75 -27.88
C ALA A 178 3.60 3.15 -28.29
N SER A 179 2.51 3.62 -27.67
CA SER A 179 2.10 5.02 -27.66
C SER A 179 1.98 5.47 -26.21
N TYR A 180 2.57 6.61 -25.87
CA TYR A 180 2.54 7.17 -24.53
C TYR A 180 1.73 8.47 -24.50
N TRP A 181 1.12 8.78 -23.35
CA TRP A 181 0.55 10.10 -23.05
C TRP A 181 1.55 10.89 -22.21
N ALA A 182 2.15 11.93 -22.81
CA ALA A 182 3.22 12.70 -22.20
C ALA A 182 3.27 14.11 -22.82
N GLY A 183 3.76 15.10 -22.06
CA GLY A 183 4.15 16.40 -22.62
C GLY A 183 5.64 16.42 -22.95
N ASP A 184 6.05 16.90 -24.13
CA ASP A 184 7.47 17.22 -24.35
C ASP A 184 7.77 18.54 -23.62
N ALA A 185 8.38 18.44 -22.42
CA ALA A 185 8.71 19.58 -21.59
C ALA A 185 9.84 20.43 -22.20
N THR A 186 10.66 19.83 -23.07
CA THR A 186 11.77 20.53 -23.73
C THR A 186 11.29 21.48 -24.82
N GLU A 187 10.35 21.05 -25.66
CA GLU A 187 9.68 21.88 -26.69
C GLU A 187 8.39 22.55 -26.18
N HIS A 188 7.96 22.25 -24.94
CA HIS A 188 6.78 22.79 -24.25
C HIS A 188 5.47 22.51 -25.00
N THR A 189 5.23 21.27 -25.45
CA THR A 189 4.03 20.94 -26.25
C THR A 189 2.76 20.77 -25.41
N GLY A 190 2.90 20.32 -24.16
CA GLY A 190 1.80 19.85 -23.31
C GLY A 190 1.33 18.45 -23.70
N SER A 191 0.56 17.78 -22.84
CA SER A 191 0.22 16.36 -22.97
C SER A 191 -0.36 16.01 -24.35
N GLU A 192 0.32 15.12 -25.08
CA GLU A 192 -0.10 14.57 -26.35
C GLU A 192 0.29 13.08 -26.49
N THR A 193 -0.18 12.43 -27.55
CA THR A 193 0.17 11.02 -27.81
C THR A 193 1.46 10.93 -28.60
N ILE A 194 2.52 10.41 -27.99
CA ILE A 194 3.87 10.29 -28.57
C ILE A 194 4.19 8.80 -28.74
N THR A 195 4.56 8.34 -29.95
CA THR A 195 4.97 6.94 -30.13
C THR A 195 6.40 6.70 -29.64
N SER A 196 6.76 5.47 -29.25
CA SER A 196 8.11 5.19 -28.75
C SER A 196 9.24 5.36 -29.79
N GLU A 197 8.90 5.44 -31.08
CA GLU A 197 9.83 5.82 -32.16
C GLU A 197 9.98 7.35 -32.35
N GLU A 198 9.14 8.16 -31.68
CA GLU A 198 9.13 9.63 -31.74
C GLU A 198 9.72 10.30 -30.50
N PHE A 199 9.90 9.56 -29.39
CA PHE A 199 10.66 10.01 -28.22
C PHE A 199 12.08 10.42 -28.61
N VAL A 200 12.51 11.60 -28.14
CA VAL A 200 13.84 12.14 -28.39
C VAL A 200 14.75 11.79 -27.22
N CYS A 201 15.67 10.84 -27.44
CA CYS A 201 16.49 10.26 -26.39
C CYS A 201 17.98 10.29 -26.72
N GLY A 202 18.83 10.18 -25.69
CA GLY A 202 20.28 10.00 -25.82
C GLY A 202 21.10 10.72 -24.75
N ILE A 203 22.40 10.40 -24.66
CA ILE A 203 23.33 11.08 -23.75
C ILE A 203 24.59 11.51 -24.53
N ARG A 204 24.81 12.83 -24.73
CA ARG A 204 26.00 13.34 -25.48
C ARG A 204 27.32 12.97 -24.79
N SER A 205 27.31 12.79 -23.48
CA SER A 205 28.46 12.35 -22.68
C SER A 205 28.99 10.99 -23.12
N GLU A 206 28.08 10.09 -23.50
CA GLU A 206 28.37 8.67 -23.76
C GLU A 206 28.59 8.41 -25.27
N GLY A 207 27.97 9.22 -26.14
CA GLY A 207 28.32 9.28 -27.55
C GLY A 207 27.22 9.74 -28.50
N ASP A 208 26.02 10.03 -28.00
CA ASP A 208 24.88 10.35 -28.85
C ASP A 208 24.97 11.71 -29.55
N ALA A 209 24.17 11.87 -30.60
CA ALA A 209 24.10 13.10 -31.37
C ALA A 209 23.48 14.26 -30.57
N GLN A 210 22.60 13.94 -29.63
CA GLN A 210 21.96 14.89 -28.73
C GLN A 210 21.66 14.25 -27.38
N ASP A 211 21.42 15.12 -26.39
CA ASP A 211 20.87 14.71 -25.10
C ASP A 211 19.35 14.52 -25.30
N GLY A 212 18.75 13.70 -24.45
CA GLY A 212 17.30 13.47 -24.45
C GLY A 212 16.49 14.74 -24.21
N HIS A 213 15.22 14.67 -24.59
CA HIS A 213 14.21 15.59 -24.11
C HIS A 213 13.67 15.08 -22.77
N PHE A 214 13.25 16.04 -21.94
CA PHE A 214 12.45 15.81 -20.74
C PHE A 214 10.98 15.65 -21.12
N TYR A 215 10.31 14.68 -20.50
CA TYR A 215 8.91 14.35 -20.73
C TYR A 215 8.10 14.47 -19.42
N GLU A 216 7.08 15.32 -19.44
CA GLU A 216 6.16 15.60 -18.33
C GLU A 216 5.06 14.53 -18.29
N SER A 217 4.82 13.95 -17.10
CA SER A 217 3.71 13.03 -16.86
C SER A 217 2.37 13.76 -16.66
N ASP A 218 1.27 13.13 -17.06
CA ASP A 218 -0.11 13.53 -16.75
C ASP A 218 -0.83 12.49 -15.84
N LEU A 219 -0.10 11.46 -15.38
CA LEU A 219 -0.62 10.35 -14.58
C LEU A 219 -1.20 10.84 -13.24
N SER A 220 -2.50 10.63 -13.05
CA SER A 220 -3.20 11.04 -11.84
C SER A 220 -3.20 9.88 -10.84
N ILE A 221 -2.38 9.99 -9.81
CA ILE A 221 -2.25 9.01 -8.72
C ILE A 221 -3.30 9.25 -7.62
N ASN A 222 -3.43 8.31 -6.68
CA ASN A 222 -4.19 8.54 -5.46
C ASN A 222 -3.51 9.62 -4.58
N LEU A 223 -4.33 10.50 -4.02
CA LEU A 223 -3.96 11.65 -3.18
C LEU A 223 -4.92 11.83 -1.98
N TRP A 224 -5.87 10.91 -1.77
CA TRP A 224 -6.81 10.98 -0.64
C TRP A 224 -7.55 9.67 -0.35
N HIS A 225 -7.53 9.28 0.92
CA HIS A 225 -8.40 8.28 1.53
C HIS A 225 -9.36 8.89 2.57
N PRO A 226 -10.57 8.33 2.74
CA PRO A 226 -11.51 8.70 3.81
C PRO A 226 -10.95 8.53 5.23
N ASP A 227 -11.50 9.29 6.18
CA ASP A 227 -11.21 9.16 7.62
C ASP A 227 -11.41 7.72 8.11
N GLY A 228 -10.58 7.32 9.08
CA GLY A 228 -10.50 5.98 9.66
C GLY A 228 -9.64 5.00 8.88
N THR A 229 -9.22 5.33 7.66
CA THR A 229 -8.23 4.54 6.92
C THR A 229 -6.89 4.54 7.65
N LEU A 230 -6.27 3.37 7.75
CA LEU A 230 -4.90 3.21 8.23
C LEU A 230 -3.95 3.35 7.05
N ILE A 231 -2.89 4.17 7.18
CA ILE A 231 -1.92 4.42 6.09
C ILE A 231 -0.46 4.36 6.56
N LYS A 232 0.45 4.02 5.63
CA LYS A 232 1.90 4.23 5.73
C LYS A 232 2.54 4.49 4.35
N THR A 233 3.70 5.14 4.32
CA THR A 233 4.59 5.23 3.14
C THR A 233 5.58 4.06 3.11
N PRO A 234 6.13 3.64 1.96
CA PRO A 234 6.93 2.41 1.89
C PRO A 234 8.20 2.48 2.74
N ASP A 235 8.93 3.60 2.66
CA ASP A 235 10.16 3.96 3.38
C ASP A 235 10.08 3.92 4.91
N ASN A 236 8.87 3.92 5.48
CA ASN A 236 8.65 4.19 6.90
C ASN A 236 7.86 3.07 7.61
N ALA A 237 8.19 2.85 8.89
CA ALA A 237 7.45 1.94 9.78
C ALA A 237 6.29 2.63 10.53
N GLN A 238 6.19 3.96 10.48
CA GLN A 238 5.10 4.71 11.11
C GLN A 238 3.76 4.42 10.41
N VAL A 239 2.80 3.90 11.18
CA VAL A 239 1.40 3.74 10.74
C VAL A 239 0.56 4.86 11.34
N TYR A 240 -0.27 5.48 10.51
CA TYR A 240 -1.17 6.57 10.86
C TYR A 240 -2.61 6.11 10.68
N VAL A 241 -3.53 6.65 11.49
CA VAL A 241 -4.95 6.68 11.14
C VAL A 241 -5.32 8.09 10.65
N LEU A 242 -6.14 8.18 9.61
CA LEU A 242 -6.70 9.45 9.15
C LEU A 242 -7.89 9.87 10.02
N GLU A 243 -7.93 11.12 10.47
CA GLU A 243 -9.07 11.66 11.25
C GLU A 243 -9.27 13.15 10.95
N ASN A 244 -10.43 13.51 10.38
CA ASN A 244 -10.79 14.86 9.92
C ASN A 244 -9.79 15.47 8.91
N GLY A 245 -9.11 14.64 8.11
CA GLY A 245 -8.05 15.06 7.18
C GLY A 245 -6.67 15.33 7.82
N ASP A 246 -6.52 15.11 9.12
CA ASP A 246 -5.22 15.06 9.80
C ASP A 246 -4.74 13.59 9.89
N THR A 247 -3.44 13.37 9.75
CA THR A 247 -2.79 12.10 10.09
C THR A 247 -2.54 12.00 11.58
N ARG A 248 -2.82 10.84 12.18
CA ARG A 248 -2.55 10.57 13.60
C ARG A 248 -1.65 9.36 13.75
N TRP A 249 -0.37 9.58 14.04
CA TRP A 249 0.60 8.51 14.22
C TRP A 249 0.23 7.63 15.40
N ILE A 250 0.23 6.32 15.20
CA ILE A 250 0.09 5.32 16.26
C ILE A 250 1.50 4.95 16.72
N GLU A 251 1.95 5.51 17.84
CA GLU A 251 3.36 5.40 18.27
C GLU A 251 3.79 3.97 18.63
N ASN A 252 2.86 3.14 19.12
CA ASN A 252 3.18 1.85 19.74
C ASN A 252 2.20 0.76 19.32
N GLU A 253 2.71 -0.46 19.13
CA GLU A 253 1.91 -1.67 18.83
C GLU A 253 0.79 -1.92 19.87
N SER A 254 1.05 -1.67 21.15
CA SER A 254 0.02 -1.81 22.21
C SER A 254 -1.10 -0.78 22.09
N THR A 255 -0.84 0.39 21.49
CA THR A 255 -1.87 1.37 21.13
C THR A 255 -2.62 0.92 19.87
N PHE A 256 -1.94 0.29 18.92
CA PHE A 256 -2.54 -0.25 17.68
C PHE A 256 -3.56 -1.37 17.99
N TRP A 257 -3.13 -2.45 18.63
CA TRP A 257 -4.00 -3.56 19.02
C TRP A 257 -5.04 -3.14 20.07
N GLY A 258 -4.66 -2.26 21.00
CA GLY A 258 -5.58 -1.67 21.97
C GLY A 258 -6.70 -0.84 21.34
N LEU A 259 -6.49 -0.32 20.14
CA LEU A 259 -7.52 0.35 19.33
C LEU A 259 -8.18 -0.59 18.31
N GLY A 260 -8.01 -1.91 18.43
CA GLY A 260 -8.71 -2.89 17.59
C GLY A 260 -8.49 -2.68 16.09
N TYR A 261 -7.26 -2.28 15.72
CA TYR A 261 -6.81 -2.21 14.33
C TYR A 261 -6.15 -3.54 13.92
N ASP A 262 -6.10 -3.80 12.61
CA ASP A 262 -5.36 -4.92 12.02
C ASP A 262 -4.31 -4.38 11.03
N PHE A 263 -3.12 -4.96 11.01
CA PHE A 263 -2.10 -4.64 10.00
C PHE A 263 -2.54 -5.03 8.59
N ASN A 264 -3.47 -5.98 8.44
CA ASN A 264 -4.09 -6.30 7.14
C ASN A 264 -4.98 -5.16 6.59
N ASP A 265 -5.41 -4.22 7.43
CA ASP A 265 -6.17 -3.02 7.02
C ASP A 265 -5.27 -1.81 6.68
N VAL A 266 -3.95 -1.93 6.86
CA VAL A 266 -2.99 -0.83 6.62
C VAL A 266 -2.74 -0.67 5.12
N THR A 267 -3.11 0.49 4.61
CA THR A 267 -3.03 0.85 3.19
C THR A 267 -1.68 1.51 2.89
N LEU A 268 -1.00 1.07 1.83
CA LEU A 268 0.23 1.71 1.36
C LEU A 268 -0.12 2.94 0.51
N VAL A 269 0.47 4.09 0.86
CA VAL A 269 0.23 5.37 0.17
C VAL A 269 1.53 6.00 -0.33
N SER A 270 1.40 6.90 -1.30
CA SER A 270 2.53 7.67 -1.82
C SER A 270 2.99 8.75 -0.84
N SER A 271 4.26 9.14 -0.94
CA SER A 271 4.81 10.30 -0.22
C SER A 271 4.11 11.61 -0.60
N GLN A 272 3.61 11.69 -1.84
CA GLN A 272 2.81 12.82 -2.32
C GLN A 272 1.40 12.84 -1.71
N GLU A 273 0.76 11.67 -1.51
CA GLU A 273 -0.50 11.58 -0.77
C GLU A 273 -0.29 11.94 0.70
N LEU A 274 0.75 11.43 1.37
CA LEU A 274 0.99 11.75 2.79
C LEU A 274 1.09 13.27 3.00
N ALA A 275 1.70 13.98 2.05
CA ALA A 275 1.82 15.45 2.05
C ALA A 275 0.50 16.22 1.78
N CYS A 276 -0.60 15.54 1.44
CA CYS A 276 -1.93 16.16 1.32
C CYS A 276 -2.63 16.36 2.68
N TYR A 277 -2.20 15.66 3.74
CA TYR A 277 -2.85 15.67 5.06
C TYR A 277 -2.21 16.67 6.05
N GLY A 278 -2.94 16.99 7.12
CA GLY A 278 -2.39 17.70 8.28
C GLY A 278 -1.68 16.78 9.29
N GLU A 279 -1.00 17.38 10.27
CA GLU A 279 -0.41 16.69 11.42
C GLU A 279 -1.37 16.79 12.63
N GLY A 280 -2.04 15.68 12.95
CA GLY A 280 -2.88 15.55 14.13
C GLY A 280 -2.07 15.19 15.38
N SER A 281 -2.72 15.12 16.54
CA SER A 281 -2.04 14.70 17.78
C SER A 281 -1.84 13.18 17.84
N ASP A 282 -0.62 12.74 18.11
CA ASP A 282 -0.23 11.33 18.19
C ASP A 282 -1.14 10.48 19.11
N LEU A 283 -1.23 9.19 18.81
CA LEU A 283 -1.92 8.18 19.61
C LEU A 283 -0.86 7.41 20.39
N ASN A 284 -0.69 7.80 21.67
CA ASN A 284 0.33 7.24 22.55
C ASN A 284 -0.20 6.78 23.92
N GLY A 285 0.18 5.55 24.31
CA GLY A 285 -0.10 4.97 25.62
C GLY A 285 -1.02 3.74 25.59
N GLU A 286 -1.30 3.21 26.78
CA GLU A 286 -2.26 2.13 26.96
C GLU A 286 -3.66 2.61 26.54
N MET A 287 -4.14 2.08 25.41
CA MET A 287 -5.52 2.21 24.95
C MET A 287 -6.18 0.84 25.01
N PHE A 288 -7.50 0.81 25.18
CA PHE A 288 -8.31 -0.38 24.96
C PHE A 288 -9.68 0.04 24.41
N ILE A 289 -10.33 -0.90 23.74
CA ILE A 289 -11.73 -0.87 23.38
C ILE A 289 -12.41 -2.04 24.11
N ASP A 290 -13.61 -1.80 24.64
CA ASP A 290 -14.41 -2.78 25.38
C ASP A 290 -15.90 -2.49 25.12
N ALA A 291 -16.80 -3.42 25.44
CA ALA A 291 -18.24 -3.19 25.31
C ALA A 291 -19.02 -3.77 26.48
N GLY A 292 -20.15 -3.13 26.82
CA GLY A 292 -21.02 -3.65 27.85
C GLY A 292 -22.37 -2.95 27.97
N PHE A 293 -23.33 -3.69 28.52
CA PHE A 293 -24.65 -3.17 28.84
C PHE A 293 -24.65 -2.47 30.19
N ASP A 294 -25.47 -1.43 30.35
CA ASP A 294 -25.83 -0.89 31.67
C ASP A 294 -27.07 -1.59 32.27
N THR A 295 -27.55 -1.14 33.44
CA THR A 295 -28.71 -1.78 34.09
C THR A 295 -30.08 -1.34 33.55
N GLU A 296 -30.12 -0.44 32.56
CA GLU A 296 -31.33 -0.11 31.78
C GLU A 296 -31.40 -0.87 30.44
N GLU A 297 -30.44 -1.79 30.19
CA GLU A 297 -30.28 -2.60 28.96
C GLU A 297 -29.83 -1.79 27.72
N ASP A 298 -29.30 -0.56 27.90
CA ASP A 298 -28.59 0.18 26.84
C ASP A 298 -27.17 -0.40 26.64
N LEU A 299 -26.76 -0.63 25.38
CA LEU A 299 -25.41 -1.08 25.01
C LEU A 299 -24.46 0.10 24.79
N TRP A 300 -23.24 -0.02 25.31
CA TRP A 300 -22.18 0.97 25.19
C TRP A 300 -20.89 0.34 24.64
N LEU A 301 -20.25 1.03 23.69
CA LEU A 301 -18.81 0.88 23.43
C LEU A 301 -18.05 1.77 24.43
N ILE A 302 -16.91 1.30 24.92
CA ILE A 302 -16.01 1.98 25.84
C ILE A 302 -14.65 2.12 25.13
N VAL A 303 -14.07 3.32 25.11
CA VAL A 303 -12.83 3.64 24.37
C VAL A 303 -11.86 4.42 25.25
N GLY A 304 -10.59 4.00 25.25
CA GLY A 304 -9.47 4.64 25.95
C GLY A 304 -9.30 4.19 27.40
N SER A 305 -8.09 4.29 27.95
CA SER A 305 -7.78 3.85 29.33
C SER A 305 -8.24 4.86 30.40
N GLU A 306 -8.29 4.46 31.67
CA GLU A 306 -8.64 5.38 32.80
C GLU A 306 -7.68 6.59 32.90
N SER A 307 -6.46 6.45 32.39
CA SER A 307 -5.43 7.50 32.26
C SER A 307 -5.70 8.50 31.14
N ASP A 308 -6.30 8.08 30.03
CA ASP A 308 -6.55 8.92 28.86
C ASP A 308 -7.55 10.05 29.19
N PRO A 309 -7.20 11.34 28.99
CA PRO A 309 -8.12 12.47 29.22
C PRO A 309 -9.28 12.54 28.22
N ASN A 310 -9.16 11.91 27.04
CA ASN A 310 -10.13 11.96 25.94
C ASN A 310 -11.10 10.77 25.93
N ARG A 311 -10.82 9.73 26.72
CA ARG A 311 -11.61 8.49 26.84
C ARG A 311 -13.11 8.77 26.93
N TYR A 312 -13.91 7.91 26.33
CA TYR A 312 -15.36 8.08 26.29
C TYR A 312 -16.09 6.74 26.18
N ARG A 313 -17.41 6.78 26.28
CA ARG A 313 -18.28 5.67 25.86
C ARG A 313 -19.38 6.18 24.94
N ALA A 314 -19.71 5.40 23.92
CA ALA A 314 -20.71 5.76 22.92
C ALA A 314 -21.88 4.76 22.95
N ARG A 315 -23.09 5.26 22.64
CA ARG A 315 -24.30 4.44 22.64
C ARG A 315 -24.40 3.66 21.34
N VAL A 316 -24.47 2.34 21.42
CA VAL A 316 -24.64 1.47 20.25
C VAL A 316 -26.14 1.24 20.03
N ARG A 317 -26.62 1.35 18.78
CA ARG A 317 -28.02 1.00 18.47
C ARG A 317 -28.19 -0.51 18.52
N GLY A 318 -29.30 -1.00 19.09
CA GLY A 318 -29.66 -2.43 19.10
C GLY A 318 -30.14 -2.99 17.76
N THR A 319 -29.58 -2.53 16.63
CA THR A 319 -29.88 -2.97 15.25
C THR A 319 -28.59 -2.82 14.47
N GLY A 320 -28.06 -3.94 13.95
CA GLY A 320 -26.69 -3.99 13.42
C GLY A 320 -25.62 -3.79 14.50
N TRP A 321 -25.95 -4.05 15.78
CA TRP A 321 -25.02 -3.85 16.90
C TRP A 321 -23.83 -4.81 16.79
N GLU A 322 -24.08 -6.03 16.31
CA GLU A 322 -23.08 -7.06 16.05
C GLU A 322 -22.07 -6.58 14.99
N HIS A 323 -22.55 -5.94 13.93
CA HIS A 323 -21.70 -5.35 12.89
C HIS A 323 -20.89 -4.17 13.41
N VAL A 324 -21.50 -3.32 14.26
CA VAL A 324 -20.78 -2.25 14.95
C VAL A 324 -19.67 -2.82 15.83
N MET A 325 -19.90 -3.85 16.63
CA MET A 325 -18.84 -4.48 17.45
C MET A 325 -17.69 -5.00 16.59
N ALA A 326 -18.00 -5.76 15.53
CA ALA A 326 -16.97 -6.29 14.63
C ALA A 326 -16.17 -5.18 13.93
N SER A 327 -16.81 -4.08 13.49
CA SER A 327 -16.12 -2.93 12.86
C SER A 327 -15.16 -2.19 13.81
N TRP A 328 -15.31 -2.37 15.13
CA TRP A 328 -14.40 -1.84 16.16
C TRP A 328 -13.43 -2.91 16.72
N GLY A 329 -13.30 -4.06 16.05
CA GLY A 329 -12.36 -5.12 16.41
C GLY A 329 -12.83 -6.05 17.54
N LEU A 330 -14.14 -6.05 17.88
CA LEU A 330 -14.69 -6.85 18.98
C LEU A 330 -15.48 -8.07 18.50
N ASP A 331 -15.05 -9.28 18.87
CA ASP A 331 -15.79 -10.53 18.68
C ASP A 331 -16.98 -10.64 19.66
N TYR A 332 -18.05 -9.90 19.35
CA TYR A 332 -19.33 -9.99 20.03
C TYR A 332 -20.48 -10.24 19.04
N GLY A 333 -21.43 -11.09 19.44
CA GLY A 333 -22.57 -11.45 18.62
C GLY A 333 -23.55 -12.36 19.35
N LEU A 334 -24.46 -13.01 18.61
CA LEU A 334 -25.56 -13.77 19.21
C LEU A 334 -25.11 -14.95 20.11
N SER A 335 -23.89 -15.45 19.93
CA SER A 335 -23.24 -16.50 20.74
C SER A 335 -22.34 -15.97 21.88
N ASN A 336 -21.79 -14.76 21.75
CA ASN A 336 -20.89 -14.14 22.72
C ASN A 336 -21.37 -12.71 23.02
N TRP A 337 -22.02 -12.50 24.17
CA TRP A 337 -22.64 -11.22 24.50
C TRP A 337 -21.72 -10.37 25.41
N PRO A 338 -21.65 -9.05 25.19
CA PRO A 338 -20.98 -8.11 26.10
C PRO A 338 -21.47 -8.24 27.54
N ASP A 339 -20.58 -7.95 28.49
CA ASP A 339 -20.87 -8.11 29.92
C ASP A 339 -21.85 -7.02 30.41
N THR A 340 -22.52 -7.24 31.55
CA THR A 340 -23.47 -6.25 32.12
C THR A 340 -22.88 -5.54 33.34
N TYR A 341 -22.57 -4.25 33.18
CA TYR A 341 -22.00 -3.43 34.26
C TYR A 341 -23.10 -2.70 35.06
N ALA A 342 -22.93 -2.65 36.38
CA ALA A 342 -23.75 -1.80 37.23
C ALA A 342 -23.42 -0.31 37.00
N ASP A 343 -24.40 0.60 37.11
CA ASP A 343 -24.24 2.06 36.91
C ASP A 343 -23.19 2.73 37.84
N ALA A 344 -22.72 2.00 38.85
CA ALA A 344 -21.67 2.42 39.79
C ALA A 344 -20.33 1.69 39.57
N SER A 345 -20.12 1.05 38.41
CA SER A 345 -18.82 0.53 37.97
C SER A 345 -17.92 1.68 37.50
N ASN A 346 -16.60 1.48 37.52
CA ASN A 346 -15.66 2.48 36.99
C ASN A 346 -15.95 2.78 35.51
N TYR A 347 -16.24 1.76 34.68
CA TYR A 347 -16.66 1.94 33.29
C TYR A 347 -17.86 2.91 33.16
N MET A 348 -18.90 2.72 33.98
CA MET A 348 -20.12 3.52 33.93
C MET A 348 -20.03 4.88 34.67
N THR A 349 -18.93 5.18 35.37
CA THR A 349 -18.72 6.49 36.03
C THR A 349 -17.53 7.30 35.52
N ASN A 350 -16.47 6.65 35.03
CA ASN A 350 -15.19 7.29 34.76
C ASN A 350 -14.99 7.60 33.26
N TRP A 351 -15.72 6.91 32.37
CA TRP A 351 -15.84 7.25 30.96
C TRP A 351 -17.09 8.14 30.75
N PRO A 352 -16.92 9.40 30.32
CA PRO A 352 -18.03 10.26 29.95
C PRO A 352 -18.81 9.68 28.76
N PRO A 353 -20.15 9.75 28.75
CA PRO A 353 -20.93 9.39 27.58
C PRO A 353 -20.79 10.47 26.49
N SER A 354 -20.60 10.04 25.24
CA SER A 354 -20.78 10.90 24.06
C SER A 354 -22.26 11.31 23.92
N ALA A 355 -22.53 12.31 23.09
CA ALA A 355 -23.89 12.77 22.81
C ALA A 355 -24.60 11.93 21.73
N ASP A 356 -23.82 11.27 20.87
CA ASP A 356 -24.24 10.72 19.60
C ASP A 356 -24.27 9.19 19.61
N TRP A 357 -25.01 8.61 18.65
CA TRP A 357 -25.07 7.17 18.47
C TRP A 357 -23.89 6.68 17.63
N LEU A 358 -23.29 5.57 18.05
CA LEU A 358 -22.26 4.89 17.30
C LEU A 358 -22.88 4.13 16.12
N GLY A 359 -22.30 4.33 14.93
CA GLY A 359 -22.49 3.45 13.77
C GLY A 359 -21.32 2.48 13.65
N LEU A 360 -21.10 1.94 12.45
CA LEU A 360 -19.84 1.28 12.10
C LEU A 360 -18.67 2.26 12.31
N ARG A 361 -17.45 1.72 12.49
CA ARG A 361 -16.24 2.53 12.59
C ARG A 361 -15.98 3.28 11.26
N ASP A 362 -15.50 4.51 11.35
CA ASP A 362 -14.89 5.16 10.18
C ASP A 362 -13.69 4.33 9.69
N GLY A 363 -13.47 4.28 8.39
CA GLY A 363 -12.48 3.40 7.73
C GLY A 363 -13.00 2.00 7.38
N THR A 364 -14.14 1.55 7.92
CA THR A 364 -14.73 0.24 7.60
C THR A 364 -15.27 0.19 6.18
N LEU A 365 -15.00 -0.91 5.47
CA LEU A 365 -15.62 -1.25 4.19
C LEU A 365 -16.82 -2.14 4.43
N VAL A 366 -17.96 -1.83 3.80
CA VAL A 366 -19.23 -2.54 4.02
C VAL A 366 -20.01 -2.75 2.72
N THR A 367 -20.76 -3.86 2.65
CA THR A 367 -21.79 -4.14 1.63
C THR A 367 -23.04 -4.75 2.28
N GLU A 368 -24.20 -4.67 1.61
CA GLU A 368 -25.44 -5.31 2.04
C GLU A 368 -25.68 -6.63 1.27
N GLU A 369 -26.34 -7.63 1.88
CA GLU A 369 -26.47 -9.00 1.32
C GLU A 369 -26.95 -9.09 -0.15
N ASP A 370 -27.98 -8.32 -0.54
CA ASP A 370 -28.50 -8.29 -1.94
C ASP A 370 -27.87 -7.15 -2.79
N ALA A 371 -26.80 -6.49 -2.33
CA ALA A 371 -26.15 -5.33 -2.99
C ALA A 371 -24.81 -5.65 -3.70
N SER A 372 -24.49 -4.84 -4.71
CA SER A 372 -23.19 -4.86 -5.43
C SER A 372 -22.30 -3.66 -5.11
N ASP A 373 -22.83 -2.69 -4.36
CA ASP A 373 -22.17 -1.42 -4.08
C ASP A 373 -21.34 -1.60 -2.80
N VAL A 374 -20.06 -1.21 -2.82
CA VAL A 374 -19.23 -1.16 -1.61
C VAL A 374 -19.23 0.27 -1.08
N TRP A 375 -19.48 0.42 0.21
CA TRP A 375 -19.38 1.69 0.92
C TRP A 375 -18.14 1.69 1.83
N VAL A 376 -17.47 2.84 1.90
CA VAL A 376 -16.51 3.14 2.95
C VAL A 376 -17.18 4.08 3.96
N ILE A 377 -17.08 3.75 5.24
CA ILE A 377 -17.65 4.53 6.33
C ILE A 377 -16.68 5.66 6.69
N SER A 378 -17.17 6.90 6.80
CA SER A 378 -16.34 8.06 7.11
C SER A 378 -17.17 9.24 7.59
N GLY A 379 -16.79 9.88 8.70
CA GLY A 379 -17.52 11.01 9.30
C GLY A 379 -18.96 10.66 9.69
N GLY A 380 -19.26 9.37 9.93
CA GLY A 380 -20.62 8.87 10.12
C GLY A 380 -21.49 8.74 8.86
N TYR A 381 -20.94 9.01 7.67
CA TYR A 381 -21.56 8.72 6.37
C TYR A 381 -21.16 7.35 5.86
N ALA A 382 -21.95 6.79 4.93
CA ALA A 382 -21.57 5.63 4.13
C ALA A 382 -21.35 6.10 2.68
N LEU A 383 -20.10 6.19 2.26
CA LEU A 383 -19.69 6.76 0.98
C LEU A 383 -19.55 5.64 -0.06
N PRO A 384 -20.44 5.53 -1.08
CA PRO A 384 -20.30 4.50 -2.11
C PRO A 384 -19.05 4.74 -2.97
N VAL A 385 -18.32 3.67 -3.26
CA VAL A 385 -17.19 3.68 -4.20
C VAL A 385 -17.73 3.56 -5.63
N ALA A 386 -17.28 4.45 -6.53
CA ALA A 386 -17.92 4.65 -7.83
C ALA A 386 -17.68 3.52 -8.85
N THR A 387 -16.46 2.95 -8.87
CA THR A 387 -16.04 1.89 -9.80
C THR A 387 -15.02 0.96 -9.14
N TRP A 388 -14.78 -0.20 -9.77
CA TRP A 388 -13.70 -1.10 -9.40
C TRP A 388 -12.32 -0.44 -9.53
N ASP A 389 -12.10 0.37 -10.58
CA ASP A 389 -10.83 1.10 -10.75
C ASP A 389 -10.53 2.04 -9.57
N VAL A 390 -11.55 2.72 -9.02
CA VAL A 390 -11.38 3.57 -7.83
C VAL A 390 -11.14 2.73 -6.57
N TYR A 391 -11.74 1.55 -6.46
CA TYR A 391 -11.49 0.61 -5.36
C TYR A 391 -10.03 0.07 -5.37
N LEU A 392 -9.50 -0.24 -6.56
CA LEU A 392 -8.10 -0.64 -6.76
C LEU A 392 -7.11 0.52 -6.56
N LEU A 393 -7.47 1.74 -6.99
CA LEU A 393 -6.65 2.94 -6.80
C LEU A 393 -6.53 3.35 -5.32
N MET A 394 -7.53 3.01 -4.49
CA MET A 394 -7.46 3.09 -3.02
C MET A 394 -6.71 1.92 -2.36
N SER A 395 -6.12 1.00 -3.13
CA SER A 395 -5.40 -0.17 -2.61
C SER A 395 -6.21 -1.04 -1.61
N TYR A 396 -7.55 -0.95 -1.63
CA TYR A 396 -8.45 -1.60 -0.67
C TYR A 396 -8.68 -3.09 -0.93
N PHE A 397 -8.10 -3.67 -1.98
CA PHE A 397 -8.32 -5.06 -2.40
C PHE A 397 -7.83 -6.12 -1.39
N HIS A 398 -6.88 -5.78 -0.50
CA HIS A 398 -6.49 -6.65 0.63
C HIS A 398 -7.44 -6.55 1.84
N ARG A 399 -8.23 -5.48 1.95
CA ARG A 399 -9.00 -5.14 3.14
C ARG A 399 -10.29 -5.93 3.25
N SER A 400 -10.73 -6.21 4.48
CA SER A 400 -11.96 -6.96 4.70
C SER A 400 -13.22 -6.12 4.41
N ILE A 401 -14.14 -6.65 3.58
CA ILE A 401 -15.45 -6.04 3.35
C ILE A 401 -16.48 -6.72 4.26
N GLN A 402 -17.02 -5.96 5.21
CA GLN A 402 -18.09 -6.44 6.09
C GLN A 402 -19.40 -6.60 5.31
N THR A 403 -20.00 -7.80 5.33
CA THR A 403 -21.35 -8.02 4.76
C THR A 403 -22.40 -7.91 5.86
N VAL A 404 -23.41 -7.07 5.67
CA VAL A 404 -24.51 -6.81 6.62
C VAL A 404 -25.88 -7.05 5.98
N GLU A 405 -26.94 -7.23 6.76
CA GLU A 405 -28.29 -7.41 6.20
C GLU A 405 -28.82 -6.14 5.49
N ASP A 406 -29.67 -6.34 4.47
CA ASP A 406 -30.36 -5.28 3.73
C ASP A 406 -30.93 -4.15 4.61
N GLY A 407 -30.51 -2.92 4.32
CA GLY A 407 -30.94 -1.69 4.99
C GLY A 407 -30.21 -1.36 6.30
N ILE A 408 -29.29 -2.19 6.79
CA ILE A 408 -28.50 -1.89 8.00
C ILE A 408 -27.61 -0.66 7.80
N VAL A 409 -26.97 -0.50 6.64
CA VAL A 409 -26.11 0.66 6.35
C VAL A 409 -26.93 1.95 6.39
N GLY A 410 -28.15 1.92 5.84
CA GLY A 410 -29.08 3.05 5.82
C GLY A 410 -29.84 3.34 7.12
N GLU A 411 -29.86 2.40 8.07
CA GLU A 411 -30.33 2.68 9.45
C GLU A 411 -29.19 3.29 10.28
N LEU A 412 -27.95 2.79 10.18
CA LEU A 412 -26.80 3.27 10.93
C LEU A 412 -26.30 4.65 10.44
N HIS A 413 -26.12 4.81 9.13
CA HIS A 413 -25.40 5.93 8.51
C HIS A 413 -26.25 6.76 7.52
N LEU A 414 -25.73 7.94 7.14
CA LEU A 414 -26.23 8.69 5.99
C LEU A 414 -25.53 8.21 4.71
N VAL A 415 -26.27 7.50 3.85
CA VAL A 415 -25.74 6.89 2.63
C VAL A 415 -25.61 7.92 1.50
N GLY A 416 -24.44 7.95 0.84
CA GLY A 416 -24.18 8.71 -0.38
C GLY A 416 -24.81 8.10 -1.63
N SER A 417 -24.62 8.75 -2.79
CA SER A 417 -25.06 8.21 -4.08
C SER A 417 -24.32 8.82 -5.27
N CYS A 418 -23.47 8.02 -5.91
CA CYS A 418 -22.79 8.35 -7.16
C CYS A 418 -23.76 8.66 -8.32
N ALA A 419 -24.99 8.13 -8.29
CA ALA A 419 -26.01 8.37 -9.30
C ALA A 419 -26.53 9.84 -9.34
N VAL A 420 -26.20 10.66 -8.33
CA VAL A 420 -26.55 12.08 -8.26
C VAL A 420 -25.37 12.98 -7.83
N ASP A 421 -24.14 12.45 -7.87
CA ASP A 421 -22.93 13.18 -7.47
C ASP A 421 -23.02 13.77 -6.05
N GLN A 422 -23.34 12.91 -5.08
CA GLN A 422 -23.48 13.28 -3.67
C GLN A 422 -22.71 12.29 -2.79
N MET A 423 -21.64 12.75 -2.14
CA MET A 423 -20.86 11.97 -1.15
C MET A 423 -20.40 10.63 -1.74
N CYS A 424 -19.86 10.67 -2.97
CA CYS A 424 -19.43 9.52 -3.75
C CYS A 424 -17.91 9.49 -3.85
N VAL A 425 -17.28 8.35 -3.58
CA VAL A 425 -15.84 8.17 -3.78
C VAL A 425 -15.62 7.82 -5.25
N ASP A 426 -15.44 8.85 -6.07
CA ASP A 426 -15.08 8.74 -7.49
C ASP A 426 -13.60 9.01 -7.74
N PHE A 427 -13.17 8.89 -9.01
CA PHE A 427 -11.79 9.18 -9.41
C PHE A 427 -11.38 10.62 -9.05
N THR A 428 -12.28 11.59 -9.26
CA THR A 428 -12.03 13.01 -8.93
C THR A 428 -11.79 13.21 -7.43
N ALA A 429 -12.52 12.47 -6.59
CA ALA A 429 -12.39 12.55 -5.14
C ALA A 429 -11.03 12.03 -4.66
N VAL A 430 -10.59 10.85 -5.14
CA VAL A 430 -9.33 10.22 -4.68
C VAL A 430 -8.08 10.87 -5.29
N THR A 431 -8.11 11.34 -6.54
CA THR A 431 -6.97 12.06 -7.14
C THR A 431 -6.93 13.55 -6.78
N THR A 432 -7.48 13.95 -5.63
CA THR A 432 -7.50 15.34 -5.13
C THR A 432 -7.21 15.39 -3.63
N CYS A 433 -6.10 16.03 -3.23
CA CYS A 433 -5.74 16.22 -1.81
C CYS A 433 -6.95 16.66 -0.95
N GLY A 434 -7.20 15.93 0.13
CA GLY A 434 -8.27 16.23 1.09
C GLY A 434 -9.69 15.84 0.64
N GLY A 435 -9.83 15.22 -0.53
CA GLY A 435 -11.10 14.72 -1.05
C GLY A 435 -11.94 15.83 -1.68
N GLY A 436 -12.25 15.70 -2.98
CA GLY A 436 -13.04 16.69 -3.73
C GLY A 436 -14.52 16.87 -3.30
N MET A 437 -14.94 16.31 -2.16
CA MET A 437 -16.33 16.21 -1.71
C MET A 437 -16.70 17.26 -0.64
N ASP A 438 -17.83 17.96 -0.83
CA ASP A 438 -18.44 18.78 0.23
C ASP A 438 -19.23 17.91 1.23
N ILE A 439 -18.50 17.25 2.14
CA ILE A 439 -19.08 16.44 3.23
C ILE A 439 -19.81 17.32 4.28
N SER A 440 -19.62 18.65 4.24
CA SER A 440 -20.42 19.58 5.05
C SER A 440 -21.87 19.74 4.55
N GLY A 441 -22.12 19.31 3.30
CA GLY A 441 -23.38 19.43 2.55
C GLY A 441 -24.56 18.54 2.98
N GLY A 442 -24.60 18.07 4.23
CA GLY A 442 -25.73 17.30 4.76
C GLY A 442 -27.09 18.01 4.54
N PRO A 443 -28.18 17.29 4.20
CA PRO A 443 -29.37 17.89 3.58
C PRO A 443 -30.28 18.68 4.53
N GLY A 444 -29.81 19.83 5.07
CA GLY A 444 -30.71 20.73 5.79
C GLY A 444 -30.17 21.84 6.71
N VAL A 445 -28.89 22.28 6.66
CA VAL A 445 -28.46 23.48 7.42
C VAL A 445 -27.74 24.47 6.52
N GLY A 446 -28.47 25.48 6.03
CA GLY A 446 -27.88 26.58 5.27
C GLY A 446 -27.19 27.60 6.19
N GLY A 447 -25.87 27.71 6.08
CA GLY A 447 -25.05 28.74 6.74
C GLY A 447 -23.95 29.26 5.81
N GLU A 448 -24.16 30.43 5.21
CA GLU A 448 -23.15 31.10 4.39
C GLU A 448 -21.93 31.50 5.25
N SER A 449 -20.75 30.95 4.94
CA SER A 449 -19.47 31.36 5.53
C SER A 449 -18.71 32.23 4.52
N ASP A 450 -18.87 33.54 4.62
CA ASP A 450 -18.18 34.50 3.74
C ASP A 450 -16.66 34.42 3.91
N GLY A 451 -15.95 34.04 2.84
CA GLY A 451 -14.49 34.01 2.83
C GLY A 451 -13.86 35.38 3.11
N HIS A 452 -12.76 35.40 3.86
CA HIS A 452 -11.92 36.58 4.07
C HIS A 452 -10.45 36.24 3.73
N ALA A 453 -10.13 36.35 2.44
CA ALA A 453 -8.75 36.61 2.05
C ALA A 453 -8.30 37.94 2.69
N ASN A 454 -7.08 37.97 3.24
CA ASN A 454 -6.61 39.09 4.07
C ASN A 454 -5.32 39.69 3.52
N ASP A 455 -5.33 40.01 2.22
CA ASP A 455 -4.29 40.80 1.55
C ASP A 455 -3.99 42.08 2.35
N ASN A 456 -2.72 42.32 2.65
CA ASN A 456 -2.25 43.58 3.23
C ASN A 456 -0.89 43.99 2.64
N ASP A 457 -0.89 44.25 1.33
CA ASP A 457 0.10 45.16 0.75
C ASP A 457 0.02 46.53 1.44
N ASN A 458 1.17 47.07 1.83
CA ASN A 458 1.36 48.51 2.03
C ASN A 458 2.85 48.86 1.87
N ASP A 459 3.19 49.44 0.73
CA ASP A 459 4.40 50.25 0.57
C ASP A 459 4.38 51.45 1.55
N ASP A 460 5.54 51.91 2.03
CA ASP A 460 6.13 53.20 1.62
C ASP A 460 7.30 53.69 2.52
N ASN A 461 8.46 53.91 1.88
CA ASN A 461 9.42 55.03 2.06
C ASN A 461 10.30 55.22 3.32
N ASP A 462 11.61 55.27 3.02
CA ASP A 462 12.60 56.33 3.33
C ASP A 462 13.18 56.55 4.75
N ASP A 463 14.49 56.25 4.86
CA ASP A 463 15.60 57.15 5.25
C ASP A 463 15.41 58.22 6.37
N GLU A 464 16.20 58.13 7.46
CA GLU A 464 17.48 58.88 7.57
C GLU A 464 18.23 58.71 8.93
N GLN A 465 19.56 58.48 8.81
CA GLN A 465 20.67 59.06 9.61
C GLN A 465 20.97 58.75 11.11
N THR A 466 22.21 58.26 11.33
CA THR A 466 23.20 58.61 12.41
C THR A 466 22.98 58.07 13.84
N SER A 467 24.00 57.90 14.71
CA SER A 467 25.42 58.37 14.74
C SER A 467 26.36 57.47 15.59
N ASP A 468 27.65 57.34 15.18
CA ASP A 468 28.94 57.35 15.95
C ASP A 468 29.10 56.46 17.24
N GLU A 469 30.25 56.18 17.90
CA GLU A 469 31.73 56.42 17.85
C GLU A 469 32.39 55.05 18.28
N ASP A 470 33.61 54.54 18.01
CA ASP A 470 34.78 54.73 17.10
C ASP A 470 35.68 53.43 17.18
N ASP A 471 36.83 53.33 16.48
CA ASP A 471 37.95 52.32 16.55
C ASP A 471 37.71 50.84 16.07
N GLU A 472 38.36 50.21 15.07
CA GLU A 472 39.70 50.27 14.38
C GLU A 472 40.91 49.75 15.23
N GLU A 473 41.99 49.10 14.73
CA GLU A 473 42.56 48.74 13.38
C GLU A 473 42.98 47.23 13.37
N GLU A 474 42.88 46.46 12.28
CA GLU A 474 43.91 46.10 11.23
C GLU A 474 45.19 45.33 11.69
N HIS A 475 45.97 44.57 10.89
CA HIS A 475 45.96 44.25 9.44
C HIS A 475 46.84 43.00 9.11
N SER A 476 46.59 42.30 7.98
CA SER A 476 47.57 41.58 7.10
C SER A 476 48.38 40.37 7.67
N ASP A 477 48.98 39.45 6.89
CA ASP A 477 49.20 39.30 5.43
C ASP A 477 49.28 37.80 5.00
N ASP A 478 49.44 37.52 3.70
CA ASP A 478 49.34 36.22 2.98
C ASP A 478 50.69 35.38 2.93
N PRO A 479 50.98 34.41 2.02
CA PRO A 479 51.17 32.98 2.36
C PRO A 479 52.53 32.34 1.98
N THR A 480 52.72 31.04 2.28
CA THR A 480 53.58 30.01 1.61
C THR A 480 53.37 28.65 2.31
N GLU A 481 52.96 27.56 1.66
CA GLU A 481 53.69 26.62 0.76
C GLU A 481 54.51 25.50 1.47
N ASP A 482 54.41 24.29 0.88
CA ASP A 482 55.31 23.10 0.90
C ASP A 482 55.31 22.01 2.02
N GLU A 483 54.97 20.79 1.54
CA GLU A 483 55.55 19.44 1.79
C GLU A 483 55.39 18.69 3.14
N ASP A 484 54.40 17.78 3.15
CA ASP A 484 54.45 16.34 3.51
C ASP A 484 55.59 15.77 4.40
N GLU A 485 55.21 15.32 5.61
CA GLU A 485 55.51 13.98 6.21
C GLU A 485 56.98 13.47 6.38
N PRO A 486 57.22 12.36 7.13
CA PRO A 486 56.38 11.62 8.08
C PRO A 486 57.00 11.59 9.52
N ALA A 487 56.43 10.80 10.45
CA ALA A 487 57.13 9.70 11.17
C ALA A 487 56.74 9.46 12.66
N GLU A 488 56.20 8.25 12.90
CA GLU A 488 56.55 7.29 13.98
C GLU A 488 56.29 7.57 15.48
N GLU A 489 55.54 6.63 16.07
CA GLU A 489 55.74 5.91 17.35
C GLU A 489 55.53 6.58 18.75
N ASP A 490 54.70 5.86 19.53
CA ASP A 490 54.79 5.49 20.95
C ASP A 490 54.69 6.51 22.11
N ALA A 491 53.75 6.22 23.02
CA ALA A 491 53.72 6.68 24.41
C ALA A 491 53.11 5.59 25.34
N GLU A 492 53.97 4.84 26.04
CA GLU A 492 53.60 4.02 27.22
C GLU A 492 53.77 4.83 28.53
N GLU A 493 53.56 4.13 29.66
CA GLU A 493 53.59 4.56 31.08
C GLU A 493 52.35 5.36 31.55
N GLU A 494 51.43 4.77 32.35
CA GLU A 494 51.54 4.19 33.72
C GLU A 494 51.55 5.25 34.84
N GLY A 495 50.72 5.04 35.88
CA GLY A 495 50.69 5.95 37.04
C GLY A 495 49.47 5.85 37.99
N GLU A 496 49.46 4.82 38.85
CA GLU A 496 49.03 4.80 40.29
C GLU A 496 47.75 5.57 40.74
N GLY A 497 46.81 5.03 41.55
CA GLY A 497 46.71 3.73 42.23
C GLY A 497 45.93 3.82 43.56
N GLU A 498 45.43 2.67 44.09
CA GLU A 498 44.84 2.46 45.44
C GLU A 498 43.47 3.15 45.73
N GLU A 499 42.54 2.68 46.60
CA GLU A 499 42.51 1.58 47.60
C GLU A 499 41.21 0.72 47.54
N ASP A 500 41.39 -0.61 47.52
CA ASP A 500 40.76 -1.64 48.39
C ASP A 500 39.29 -1.52 48.89
N SER A 501 38.40 -2.39 48.39
CA SER A 501 37.72 -3.42 49.22
C SER A 501 36.86 -4.35 48.35
N GLY A 502 37.06 -5.66 48.44
CA GLY A 502 36.33 -6.66 47.64
C GLY A 502 35.51 -7.64 48.49
N GLU A 503 34.50 -8.24 47.88
CA GLU A 503 33.79 -9.43 48.35
C GLU A 503 33.39 -10.28 47.12
N GLU A 504 33.89 -11.52 47.10
CA GLU A 504 33.41 -12.72 46.36
C GLU A 504 32.85 -12.50 44.92
N GLU A 505 33.69 -12.73 43.90
CA GLU A 505 33.24 -13.05 42.54
C GLU A 505 32.57 -14.44 42.57
N GLU A 506 31.30 -14.53 42.14
CA GLU A 506 30.69 -15.78 41.72
C GLU A 506 30.95 -15.95 40.21
N ASP A 507 31.38 -17.15 39.79
CA ASP A 507 31.59 -17.49 38.38
C ASP A 507 30.21 -17.63 37.69
N ASP A 508 29.61 -16.52 37.24
CA ASP A 508 28.53 -16.55 36.25
C ASP A 508 29.15 -16.93 34.89
N ASP A 509 29.11 -18.23 34.57
CA ASP A 509 29.38 -18.72 33.22
C ASP A 509 28.34 -18.12 32.25
N ASP A 510 28.78 -17.26 31.32
CA ASP A 510 27.95 -16.83 30.16
C ASP A 510 27.66 -18.07 29.28
N GLU A 511 26.62 -18.83 29.61
CA GLU A 511 26.07 -19.88 28.74
C GLU A 511 25.50 -19.21 27.48
N GLU A 512 26.18 -19.33 26.34
CA GLU A 512 25.62 -18.95 25.02
C GLU A 512 24.29 -19.69 24.81
N THR A 513 23.17 -18.97 24.91
CA THR A 513 21.82 -19.54 24.91
C THR A 513 21.37 -19.94 23.50
N THR A 514 21.92 -21.05 22.98
CA THR A 514 21.48 -21.57 21.66
C THR A 514 20.02 -22.02 21.74
N SER A 515 19.18 -21.39 20.93
CA SER A 515 17.78 -21.75 20.78
C SER A 515 17.62 -22.93 19.82
N VAL A 516 16.49 -23.62 19.91
CA VAL A 516 16.16 -24.75 19.03
C VAL A 516 14.88 -24.42 18.28
N LEU A 517 14.99 -24.34 16.95
CA LEU A 517 13.84 -24.24 16.06
C LEU A 517 13.42 -25.66 15.68
N THR A 518 12.14 -25.98 15.85
CA THR A 518 11.53 -27.26 15.45
C THR A 518 10.32 -26.99 14.57
N ILE A 519 10.15 -27.79 13.51
CA ILE A 519 8.96 -27.79 12.64
C ILE A 519 8.52 -29.24 12.46
N ASP A 520 7.27 -29.51 12.82
CA ASP A 520 6.69 -30.84 12.81
C ASP A 520 5.48 -30.84 11.87
N VAL A 521 5.41 -31.83 10.98
CA VAL A 521 4.38 -31.93 9.94
C VAL A 521 3.68 -33.28 10.05
N ASP A 522 2.41 -33.26 10.48
CA ASP A 522 1.50 -34.40 10.43
C ASP A 522 1.03 -34.60 8.98
N TYR A 523 1.11 -35.83 8.48
CA TYR A 523 0.63 -36.19 7.14
C TYR A 523 0.05 -37.60 7.14
N PRO A 524 -1.00 -37.88 6.34
CA PRO A 524 -1.63 -39.19 6.35
C PRO A 524 -0.67 -40.29 5.84
N ALA A 525 -0.72 -41.44 6.50
CA ALA A 525 0.07 -42.68 6.33
C ALA A 525 0.20 -43.27 4.90
N THR A 526 -0.39 -42.61 3.92
CA THR A 526 -0.61 -43.09 2.55
C THR A 526 0.54 -42.73 1.61
N TYR A 527 1.31 -41.68 1.93
CA TYR A 527 2.40 -41.15 1.10
C TYR A 527 3.77 -41.74 1.53
N PRO A 528 4.53 -42.41 0.63
CA PRO A 528 5.70 -43.20 1.03
C PRO A 528 7.03 -42.43 1.07
N GLU A 529 7.15 -41.31 0.37
CA GLU A 529 8.35 -40.48 0.31
C GLU A 529 7.95 -38.98 0.40
N LEU A 530 8.31 -38.34 1.52
CA LEU A 530 8.13 -36.91 1.79
C LEU A 530 9.50 -36.32 2.18
N THR A 531 9.83 -35.15 1.64
CA THR A 531 11.02 -34.38 2.01
C THR A 531 10.61 -33.00 2.50
N LEU A 532 10.99 -32.67 3.74
CA LEU A 532 10.85 -31.34 4.34
C LEU A 532 12.16 -30.57 4.18
N THR A 533 12.08 -29.35 3.66
CA THR A 533 13.21 -28.40 3.58
C THR A 533 12.84 -27.10 4.29
N VAL A 534 13.66 -26.65 5.23
CA VAL A 534 13.42 -25.46 6.07
C VAL A 534 14.48 -24.39 5.80
N GLN A 535 14.06 -23.13 5.75
CA GLN A 535 14.89 -21.94 5.57
C GLN A 535 14.44 -20.80 6.51
N PRO A 536 15.20 -20.49 7.58
CA PRO A 536 14.93 -19.34 8.43
C PRO A 536 15.21 -18.01 7.71
N ILE A 537 14.46 -16.95 8.04
CA ILE A 537 14.55 -15.61 7.46
C ILE A 537 14.86 -14.62 8.59
N PHE A 538 15.92 -13.81 8.43
CA PHE A 538 16.44 -12.91 9.47
C PHE A 538 16.41 -11.44 9.05
N ALA A 539 16.24 -10.55 10.03
CA ALA A 539 16.48 -9.12 9.88
C ALA A 539 17.97 -8.89 9.55
N VAL A 540 18.23 -8.32 8.38
CA VAL A 540 19.56 -8.40 7.75
C VAL A 540 20.65 -7.62 8.49
N SER A 541 21.71 -8.33 8.91
CA SER A 541 23.06 -7.76 8.84
C SER A 541 24.13 -8.81 8.50
N SER A 542 24.86 -8.55 7.41
CA SER A 542 26.10 -9.19 6.98
C SER A 542 26.07 -10.68 6.51
N LEU A 543 26.70 -10.89 5.34
CA LEU A 543 27.24 -12.15 4.82
C LEU A 543 26.27 -13.34 4.65
N GLY A 544 25.92 -13.63 3.39
CA GLY A 544 25.12 -14.81 3.04
C GLY A 544 25.89 -16.13 3.18
N ASP A 545 25.35 -17.04 3.98
CA ASP A 545 25.51 -18.48 3.84
C ASP A 545 24.16 -19.10 3.48
N SER A 546 24.08 -19.82 2.36
CA SER A 546 22.84 -20.47 1.92
C SER A 546 22.63 -21.79 2.67
N TRP A 547 22.04 -21.74 3.86
CA TRP A 547 21.70 -22.93 4.64
C TRP A 547 20.61 -23.75 3.92
N SER A 548 20.98 -24.95 3.47
CA SER A 548 20.04 -25.96 2.96
C SER A 548 20.35 -27.31 3.61
N ALA A 549 19.53 -27.71 4.58
CA ALA A 549 19.74 -28.88 5.42
C ALA A 549 18.58 -29.89 5.27
N SER A 550 18.58 -30.63 4.16
CA SER A 550 17.60 -31.70 3.89
C SER A 550 17.88 -32.95 4.74
N THR A 551 16.94 -33.38 5.57
CA THR A 551 17.00 -34.67 6.28
C THR A 551 15.63 -35.33 6.27
N SER A 552 15.58 -36.64 6.05
CA SER A 552 14.35 -37.44 6.17
C SER A 552 14.52 -38.56 7.21
N THR A 553 13.65 -38.54 8.23
CA THR A 553 13.51 -39.60 9.23
C THR A 553 12.05 -39.91 9.46
N THR A 554 11.45 -40.64 8.52
CA THR A 554 10.07 -41.10 8.58
C THR A 554 9.84 -42.06 9.76
N SER A 555 9.03 -41.65 10.72
CA SER A 555 8.16 -42.57 11.47
C SER A 555 6.83 -42.68 10.75
N ASP A 556 6.02 -43.69 11.05
CA ASP A 556 4.64 -43.75 10.55
C ASP A 556 3.88 -42.49 11.04
N ASP A 557 3.38 -41.69 10.10
CA ASP A 557 2.44 -40.55 10.25
C ASP A 557 3.04 -39.14 10.58
N GLU A 558 4.35 -38.98 10.82
CA GLU A 558 4.99 -37.71 11.25
C GLU A 558 6.35 -37.46 10.55
N VAL A 559 6.64 -36.22 10.12
CA VAL A 559 7.99 -35.76 9.74
C VAL A 559 8.36 -34.47 10.47
N SER A 560 9.44 -34.57 11.25
CA SER A 560 9.99 -33.51 12.09
C SER A 560 11.37 -33.04 11.60
N TRP A 561 11.62 -31.72 11.66
CA TRP A 561 12.91 -31.08 11.41
C TRP A 561 13.28 -30.21 12.61
N SER A 562 14.52 -30.30 13.11
CA SER A 562 15.00 -29.43 14.18
C SER A 562 16.48 -29.05 14.00
N GLN A 563 16.82 -27.82 14.39
CA GLN A 563 18.19 -27.32 14.40
C GLN A 563 18.46 -26.40 15.60
N GLU A 564 19.55 -26.67 16.31
CA GLU A 564 20.15 -25.78 17.32
C GLU A 564 20.89 -24.63 16.62
N GLY A 565 20.71 -23.39 17.10
CA GLY A 565 21.32 -22.21 16.52
C GLY A 565 21.15 -20.95 17.36
N ASP A 566 21.77 -19.86 16.91
CA ASP A 566 21.33 -18.51 17.28
C ASP A 566 20.17 -18.12 16.35
N TYR A 567 19.12 -17.56 16.94
CA TYR A 567 17.88 -17.19 16.25
C TYR A 567 17.43 -15.76 16.61
N ASP A 568 18.30 -14.93 17.21
CA ASP A 568 17.99 -13.51 17.40
C ASP A 568 17.79 -12.81 16.04
N GLY A 569 16.83 -11.88 15.98
CA GLY A 569 16.42 -11.23 14.73
C GLY A 569 15.71 -12.11 13.70
N LEU A 570 15.25 -13.32 14.04
CA LEU A 570 14.41 -14.15 13.14
C LEU A 570 13.05 -13.46 12.87
N LEU A 571 12.75 -13.18 11.60
CA LEU A 571 11.49 -12.57 11.15
C LEU A 571 10.41 -13.61 10.82
N GLY A 572 10.83 -14.79 10.35
CA GLY A 572 9.92 -15.85 9.95
C GLY A 572 10.67 -17.06 9.40
N VAL A 573 9.93 -18.05 8.93
CA VAL A 573 10.49 -19.27 8.35
C VAL A 573 9.75 -19.64 7.08
N ARG A 574 10.50 -19.92 6.01
CA ARG A 574 9.99 -20.57 4.80
C ARG A 574 10.26 -22.06 4.90
N PHE A 575 9.28 -22.89 4.60
CA PHE A 575 9.52 -24.31 4.37
C PHE A 575 8.86 -24.79 3.08
N ASN A 576 9.42 -25.85 2.52
CA ASN A 576 8.91 -26.57 1.36
C ASN A 576 8.66 -28.02 1.76
N VAL A 577 7.45 -28.50 1.47
CA VAL A 577 7.09 -29.91 1.61
C VAL A 577 6.99 -30.47 0.20
N ASN A 578 7.83 -31.46 -0.09
CA ASN A 578 7.95 -32.12 -1.38
C ASN A 578 7.44 -33.56 -1.23
N VAL A 579 6.37 -33.93 -1.95
CA VAL A 579 5.65 -35.20 -1.78
C VAL A 579 5.49 -35.92 -3.12
N ASP A 580 5.92 -37.18 -3.21
CA ASP A 580 5.56 -38.07 -4.33
C ASP A 580 4.15 -38.66 -4.03
N SER A 581 3.12 -37.97 -4.52
CA SER A 581 1.73 -38.19 -4.08
C SER A 581 1.07 -39.42 -4.71
N ASP A 582 1.45 -39.81 -5.93
CA ASP A 582 0.90 -40.96 -6.65
C ASP A 582 1.90 -42.12 -6.89
N GLY A 583 3.19 -41.90 -6.60
CA GLY A 583 4.26 -42.88 -6.75
C GLY A 583 4.83 -43.00 -8.17
N ASP A 584 4.64 -42.01 -9.04
CA ASP A 584 5.22 -41.98 -10.39
C ASP A 584 6.68 -41.45 -10.44
N GLY A 585 7.11 -40.76 -9.38
CA GLY A 585 8.44 -40.14 -9.25
C GLY A 585 8.52 -38.66 -9.64
N VAL A 586 7.38 -37.99 -9.81
CA VAL A 586 7.23 -36.53 -9.82
C VAL A 586 6.73 -36.07 -8.46
N SER A 587 7.30 -34.99 -7.93
CA SER A 587 6.91 -34.40 -6.66
C SER A 587 5.92 -33.25 -6.83
N ASP A 588 4.88 -33.22 -6.01
CA ASP A 588 4.12 -32.01 -5.72
C ASP A 588 4.90 -31.16 -4.71
N ASP A 589 5.09 -29.87 -5.03
CA ASP A 589 5.76 -28.90 -4.16
C ASP A 589 4.73 -27.98 -3.49
N TRP A 590 4.81 -27.91 -2.17
CA TRP A 590 3.98 -27.06 -1.31
C TRP A 590 4.85 -26.03 -0.58
N TYR A 591 4.30 -24.84 -0.36
CA TYR A 591 4.94 -23.77 0.41
C TYR A 591 3.95 -23.19 1.44
N CYS A 592 4.45 -22.88 2.64
CA CYS A 592 3.83 -21.94 3.57
C CYS A 592 4.87 -20.91 4.02
N TYR A 593 4.37 -19.71 4.31
CA TYR A 593 5.09 -18.61 4.96
C TYR A 593 4.41 -18.33 6.31
N GLY A 594 5.20 -18.30 7.38
CA GLY A 594 4.78 -17.86 8.70
C GLY A 594 5.60 -16.66 9.16
N HIS A 595 4.93 -15.59 9.58
CA HIS A 595 5.53 -14.37 10.12
C HIS A 595 5.46 -14.39 11.66
N TYR A 596 6.50 -13.94 12.34
CA TYR A 596 6.55 -13.91 13.81
C TYR A 596 6.36 -12.47 14.33
N SER A 597 5.70 -12.31 15.48
CA SER A 597 5.64 -11.05 16.24
C SER A 597 6.43 -11.21 17.55
N SER A 598 7.11 -10.16 17.98
CA SER A 598 8.22 -10.29 18.95
C SER A 598 7.77 -10.57 20.38
N ALA A 599 8.07 -11.77 20.87
CA ALA A 599 8.08 -12.11 22.30
C ALA A 599 9.42 -12.79 22.67
N TYR A 600 9.90 -12.54 23.89
CA TYR A 600 11.19 -13.06 24.38
C TYR A 600 11.29 -14.59 24.29
N LEU A 601 12.39 -15.09 23.71
CA LEU A 601 12.69 -16.52 23.60
C LEU A 601 13.14 -17.10 24.95
N GLU A 602 12.19 -17.47 25.82
CA GLU A 602 12.46 -18.29 27.01
C GLU A 602 11.86 -19.71 26.82
N TYR A 603 12.64 -20.57 26.15
CA TYR A 603 12.41 -22.00 25.86
C TYR A 603 11.39 -22.38 24.77
N GLY A 604 11.89 -22.52 23.54
CA GLY A 604 11.39 -23.46 22.52
C GLY A 604 10.15 -23.02 21.73
N VAL A 605 10.28 -22.97 20.41
CA VAL A 605 9.15 -22.79 19.49
C VAL A 605 8.83 -24.15 18.85
N ALA A 606 7.57 -24.56 18.97
CA ALA A 606 6.98 -25.70 18.27
C ALA A 606 5.94 -25.19 17.26
N VAL A 607 5.70 -25.96 16.19
CA VAL A 607 4.78 -25.57 15.11
C VAL A 607 4.03 -26.82 14.65
N ASP A 608 2.83 -27.06 15.19
CA ASP A 608 1.94 -28.15 14.79
C ASP A 608 1.21 -27.81 13.47
N ILE A 609 1.39 -28.63 12.44
CA ILE A 609 0.66 -28.52 11.15
C ILE A 609 -0.06 -29.83 10.85
N THR A 610 -1.40 -29.82 10.97
CA THR A 610 -2.27 -30.97 10.68
C THR A 610 -2.94 -30.85 9.31
N LEU A 611 -2.80 -31.90 8.48
CA LEU A 611 -3.49 -32.05 7.19
C LEU A 611 -4.64 -33.07 7.31
N ASP A 612 -5.89 -32.64 7.18
CA ASP A 612 -7.10 -33.49 7.30
C ASP A 612 -7.57 -34.05 5.93
N GLU A 613 -8.21 -35.22 5.92
CA GLU A 613 -8.61 -35.94 4.68
C GLU A 613 -10.01 -35.56 4.14
N ASP A 614 -10.83 -34.83 4.88
CA ASP A 614 -12.29 -34.78 4.65
C ASP A 614 -12.81 -33.63 3.73
N SER A 615 -11.94 -32.80 3.11
CA SER A 615 -12.32 -31.58 2.34
C SER A 615 -11.79 -31.48 0.90
N TRP A 616 -11.74 -32.58 0.14
CA TRP A 616 -11.29 -32.57 -1.28
C TRP A 616 -12.40 -32.14 -2.28
N ASP A 617 -12.81 -30.88 -2.22
CA ASP A 617 -13.39 -30.12 -3.35
C ASP A 617 -12.41 -28.97 -3.67
N GLU A 618 -12.33 -28.54 -4.94
CA GLU A 618 -11.27 -27.64 -5.49
C GLU A 618 -11.24 -26.19 -4.94
N ASN A 619 -11.98 -25.91 -3.85
CA ASN A 619 -12.25 -24.58 -3.30
C ASN A 619 -12.14 -24.48 -1.76
N ASP A 620 -11.91 -25.58 -1.02
CA ASP A 620 -11.83 -25.55 0.45
C ASP A 620 -10.40 -25.26 0.93
N LEU A 621 -10.23 -24.17 1.68
CA LEU A 621 -9.02 -23.86 2.43
C LEU A 621 -8.86 -24.82 3.63
N VAL A 622 -7.64 -25.28 3.88
CA VAL A 622 -7.32 -26.21 4.99
C VAL A 622 -7.78 -25.62 6.33
N THR A 623 -8.72 -26.28 7.00
CA THR A 623 -9.31 -25.78 8.25
C THR A 623 -8.42 -26.07 9.44
N TRP A 624 -7.71 -25.05 9.93
CA TRP A 624 -6.94 -25.11 11.18
C TRP A 624 -7.85 -25.22 12.43
N SER A 625 -7.34 -25.90 13.47
CA SER A 625 -8.00 -26.03 14.78
C SER A 625 -6.95 -25.98 15.90
N PRO A 626 -6.94 -24.97 16.79
CA PRO A 626 -5.88 -24.80 17.78
C PRO A 626 -5.79 -25.93 18.82
N GLY A 627 -4.60 -26.52 18.95
CA GLY A 627 -4.23 -27.41 20.04
C GLY A 627 -3.83 -26.65 21.32
N SER A 628 -4.65 -26.77 22.36
CA SER A 628 -4.28 -26.51 23.78
C SER A 628 -3.34 -25.33 24.14
N SER A 629 -3.88 -24.12 24.06
CA SER A 629 -3.86 -23.09 25.13
C SER A 629 -2.59 -22.38 25.61
N ASP A 630 -1.36 -22.81 25.32
CA ASP A 630 -0.16 -22.20 25.93
C ASP A 630 1.06 -21.97 24.99
N GLU A 631 0.92 -22.14 23.65
CA GLU A 631 2.02 -21.95 22.69
C GLU A 631 1.76 -20.81 21.67
N THR A 632 2.82 -20.25 21.09
CA THR A 632 2.77 -19.01 20.29
C THR A 632 2.16 -19.21 18.90
N SER A 633 1.26 -18.29 18.50
CA SER A 633 0.52 -18.40 17.25
C SER A 633 1.37 -18.01 16.03
N LEU A 634 1.65 -18.97 15.16
CA LEU A 634 1.99 -18.73 13.75
C LEU A 634 0.75 -18.95 12.88
N GLY A 635 0.52 -18.07 11.91
CA GLY A 635 -0.42 -18.29 10.82
C GLY A 635 0.33 -18.58 9.52
N CYS A 636 -0.01 -19.67 8.82
CA CYS A 636 0.35 -19.82 7.40
C CYS A 636 -0.53 -18.89 6.57
N SER A 637 0.05 -17.87 5.93
CA SER A 637 -0.72 -16.90 5.12
C SER A 637 -1.09 -17.41 3.73
N ALA A 638 -0.45 -18.46 3.24
CA ALA A 638 -0.83 -19.17 2.02
C ALA A 638 -0.41 -20.65 2.06
N LEU A 639 -1.20 -21.50 1.41
CA LEU A 639 -0.79 -22.84 0.94
C LEU A 639 -0.93 -22.85 -0.59
N LEU A 640 0.18 -22.87 -1.31
CA LEU A 640 0.19 -22.91 -2.78
C LEU A 640 0.52 -24.32 -3.27
N TRP A 641 -0.39 -24.93 -4.03
CA TRP A 641 -0.16 -26.19 -4.75
C TRP A 641 0.20 -25.91 -6.21
N PHE A 642 1.41 -26.30 -6.61
CA PHE A 642 1.82 -26.28 -8.01
C PHE A 642 1.66 -27.67 -8.63
N GLY A 643 0.52 -27.91 -9.27
CA GLY A 643 0.24 -29.18 -9.94
C GLY A 643 1.28 -29.55 -11.00
N SER A 644 1.63 -30.84 -11.05
CA SER A 644 2.79 -31.43 -11.76
C SER A 644 3.33 -30.68 -12.99
N THR A 645 4.65 -30.47 -13.03
CA THR A 645 5.38 -29.87 -14.17
C THR A 645 5.55 -30.85 -15.35
N SER A 646 4.45 -31.46 -15.79
CA SER A 646 4.41 -32.41 -16.90
C SER A 646 4.29 -31.70 -18.26
N SER A 647 5.19 -32.03 -19.19
CA SER A 647 5.34 -31.30 -20.46
C SER A 647 4.10 -31.37 -21.35
N ILE A 648 3.54 -30.21 -21.72
CA ILE A 648 2.37 -30.11 -22.62
C ILE A 648 2.66 -30.77 -23.98
N VAL A 649 1.96 -31.87 -24.27
CA VAL A 649 1.94 -32.54 -25.58
C VAL A 649 0.49 -32.82 -26.02
N ASP A 650 -0.09 -31.83 -26.70
CA ASP A 650 -1.09 -31.98 -27.77
C ASP A 650 -2.36 -32.83 -27.46
N GLY A 651 -3.44 -32.21 -26.92
CA GLY A 651 -4.74 -32.88 -26.89
C GLY A 651 -5.93 -32.24 -26.15
N HIS A 652 -6.66 -31.34 -26.82
CA HIS A 652 -8.10 -31.02 -26.64
C HIS A 652 -8.68 -30.67 -25.24
N ILE A 653 -9.15 -29.42 -25.13
CA ILE A 653 -10.19 -28.96 -24.20
C ILE A 653 -11.59 -29.38 -24.74
N ASP A 654 -12.56 -29.64 -23.85
CA ASP A 654 -14.02 -29.77 -24.10
C ASP A 654 -14.79 -29.29 -22.85
#